data_AF-A0A6S7CXY8-F1
#
_entry.id   AF-A0A6S7CXY8-F1
#
_cell.length_a   1.000
_cell.length_b   1.000
_cell.length_c   1.000
_cell.angle_alpha   90.00
_cell.angle_beta   90.00
_cell.angle_gamma   90.00
#
_symmetry.space_group_name_H-M   'P 1'
#
loop_
_entity.id
_entity.type
_entity.pdbx_description
1 polymer ?
#
loop_
_entity_poly.entity_id
_entity_poly.type
_entity_poly.pdbx_seq_one_letter_code
_entity_poly.pdbx_strand_id
1 'polypeptide(L)'
;MRAQAKALFGLIALLAGLLAPAFGQNAMTAPPHPAPPPTQAQAILVAEIPLRADTDHRYAESVMERIMGADPTDSLAPRLEAISRSIDEKLQQFQPAQLRTLPIMRLESLERHWMFDARGFANWQEDMRQATAAYASDAAELARRREAWQALKNAPGAVDLPPALNTRIDSVIAQLARAEQALSVPLARQIALGQRANSVEERIQAGQRAVAEAISYIDSRLLELDGPPLWAATFTSMARSEARAYLLSGLEMELRFARQYAAADTGNQIALHVLQVVLLPLLLWLAWHSRHAIRAGEMSETAARVLGRPLSAWLLLAMMGVQLLESDAPLIVLQFALLLAVVPVLRLLPPTAREQLDLWPYAITGLYLAERLGLFFLASETLYRLHNLVITVLALATAIWLRARAKRRGTAQAPGRLHKAVRAGAWAAVALLAIAGVANLVGNLSLAEMLTSAVISSGYFGLMLYAGVTIIVTLLQLVLARPGVSRFRLAREHAPPLVQLLIRLVTAAAVVGWTIYTMDRFRILRATYAIATKVLSYTLALGDITLSLGNILVFAISVLIAFWAARAIRLVLHDELLARMPLPRGVGNSIASLTYYSVLLLGLAVALSAAGVKTSQLAIVLGALGVGIGFGLQNVVNNFVSGLILMFERPIQPGDVVEIGDTSGQVRDIGMRATRIKTFEGADVVVPNGTLLSDKLTNWTMLDRNRRIEINVGLAYGTDPAQAIELLASVARGTLGVSTQPAPIALFMGFGPSALDFSVRAWTPDFDQWMSIRSDMLSRMYAALKQAGIDIPFPQTELRLRSVSPEAGALLAQARGAPPDPGQPPT
;
A
#
# COMPACT_ATOMS: atom_id res chain seq x y z
N MET A 1 5.21 13.34 24.99
CA MET A 1 5.62 14.45 24.10
C MET A 1 7.02 14.30 23.49
N ARG A 2 8.11 14.08 24.25
CA ARG A 2 9.47 13.85 23.68
C ARG A 2 9.55 12.60 22.78
N ALA A 3 8.95 11.48 23.20
CA ALA A 3 8.88 10.26 22.38
C ALA A 3 8.04 10.46 21.11
N GLN A 4 6.92 11.18 21.19
CA GLN A 4 6.07 11.52 20.05
C GLN A 4 6.73 12.54 19.11
N ALA A 5 7.49 13.50 19.62
CA ALA A 5 8.26 14.45 18.79
C ALA A 5 9.43 13.74 18.08
N LYS A 6 10.13 12.82 18.76
CA LYS A 6 11.16 11.95 18.17
C LYS A 6 10.56 10.97 17.16
N ALA A 7 9.37 10.44 17.42
CA ALA A 7 8.65 9.55 16.51
C ALA A 7 8.06 10.27 15.29
N LEU A 8 7.51 11.49 15.44
CA LEU A 8 6.92 12.28 14.35
C LEU A 8 8.01 12.85 13.42
N PHE A 9 9.08 13.42 13.99
CA PHE A 9 10.23 13.86 13.19
C PHE A 9 11.07 12.69 12.67
N GLY A 10 11.12 11.58 13.43
CA GLY A 10 11.65 10.31 12.98
C GLY A 10 10.84 9.74 11.82
N LEU A 11 9.51 9.85 11.83
CA LEU A 11 8.60 9.46 10.74
C LEU A 11 8.84 10.31 9.50
N ILE A 12 9.07 11.62 9.66
CA ILE A 12 9.41 12.52 8.55
C ILE A 12 10.80 12.15 7.95
N ALA A 13 11.73 11.68 8.79
CA ALA A 13 13.02 11.13 8.34
C ALA A 13 12.91 9.70 7.78
N LEU A 14 11.93 8.90 8.22
CA LEU A 14 11.63 7.54 7.72
C LEU A 14 10.81 7.57 6.44
N LEU A 15 9.99 8.61 6.21
CA LEU A 15 9.29 8.89 4.96
C LEU A 15 10.26 9.23 3.82
N ALA A 16 11.49 9.65 4.16
CA ALA A 16 12.59 9.73 3.22
C ALA A 16 13.21 8.34 2.90
N GLY A 17 13.00 7.31 3.71
CA GLY A 17 13.37 5.91 3.42
C GLY A 17 12.19 5.13 2.84
N LEU A 18 11.92 5.33 1.55
CA LEU A 18 10.85 4.61 0.82
C LEU A 18 10.88 3.08 1.04
N LEU A 19 9.69 2.51 1.28
CA LEU A 19 9.31 1.07 1.16
C LEU A 19 9.76 0.12 2.28
N ALA A 20 9.24 0.31 3.49
CA ALA A 20 8.98 -0.80 4.42
C ALA A 20 7.47 -0.91 4.66
N PRO A 21 6.88 -2.11 4.72
CA PRO A 21 5.49 -2.25 5.15
C PRO A 21 5.40 -1.70 6.56
N ALA A 22 4.38 -0.88 6.81
CA ALA A 22 4.09 -0.32 8.11
C ALA A 22 3.82 -1.44 9.12
N PHE A 23 4.85 -1.89 9.81
CA PHE A 23 4.70 -2.51 11.12
C PHE A 23 4.87 -1.40 12.16
N GLY A 24 3.79 -1.12 12.89
CA GLY A 24 3.82 -0.25 14.06
C GLY A 24 3.50 1.22 13.81
N GLN A 25 2.52 1.55 12.95
CA GLN A 25 1.73 2.75 13.24
C GLN A 25 0.66 2.34 14.23
N ASN A 26 0.63 3.02 15.37
CA ASN A 26 -0.58 3.17 16.19
C ASN A 26 -1.73 3.33 15.21
N ALA A 27 -2.60 2.31 15.13
CA ALA A 27 -3.85 2.45 14.43
C ALA A 27 -4.48 3.70 15.03
N MET A 28 -4.55 4.77 14.23
CA MET A 28 -5.52 5.81 14.48
C MET A 28 -6.81 5.04 14.60
N THR A 29 -7.29 4.95 15.84
CA THR A 29 -8.53 4.33 16.24
C THR A 29 -9.54 4.63 15.15
N ALA A 30 -9.89 3.63 14.36
CA ALA A 30 -11.10 3.70 13.56
C ALA A 30 -12.18 4.13 14.56
N PRO A 31 -13.00 5.16 14.25
CA PRO A 31 -14.16 5.43 15.09
C PRO A 31 -14.88 4.10 15.26
N PRO A 32 -15.29 3.76 16.50
CA PRO A 32 -15.84 2.45 16.79
C PRO A 32 -16.86 2.13 15.71
N HIS A 33 -16.76 0.96 15.09
CA HIS A 33 -17.95 0.45 14.42
C HIS A 33 -19.05 0.59 15.45
N PRO A 34 -20.10 1.41 15.20
CA PRO A 34 -21.20 1.48 16.11
C PRO A 34 -21.62 0.03 16.30
N ALA A 35 -21.71 -0.39 17.56
CA ALA A 35 -22.35 -1.67 17.87
C ALA A 35 -23.59 -1.73 16.96
N PRO A 36 -23.79 -2.81 16.19
CA PRO A 36 -24.95 -2.89 15.31
C PRO A 36 -26.15 -2.47 16.17
N PRO A 37 -26.98 -1.53 15.69
CA PRO A 37 -28.11 -1.03 16.47
C PRO A 37 -28.86 -2.26 17.00
N PRO A 38 -29.36 -2.25 18.25
CA PRO A 38 -29.98 -3.44 18.84
C PRO A 38 -31.04 -3.93 17.87
N THR A 39 -30.69 -4.97 17.10
CA THR A 39 -31.60 -5.59 16.15
C THR A 39 -32.63 -6.22 17.06
N GLN A 40 -33.85 -5.68 17.03
CA GLN A 40 -34.97 -6.18 17.82
C GLN A 40 -34.94 -7.71 17.75
N ALA A 41 -35.03 -8.35 18.92
CA ALA A 41 -35.03 -9.81 19.03
C ALA A 41 -36.01 -10.37 17.98
N GLN A 42 -35.48 -11.05 16.95
CA GLN A 42 -36.30 -11.64 15.90
C GLN A 42 -37.33 -12.55 16.56
N ALA A 43 -38.61 -12.32 16.29
CA ALA A 43 -39.69 -13.12 16.84
C ALA A 43 -39.52 -14.57 16.40
N ILE A 44 -39.43 -15.48 17.36
CA ILE A 44 -39.27 -16.91 17.11
C ILE A 44 -40.59 -17.45 16.57
N LEU A 45 -40.59 -18.03 15.36
CA LEU A 45 -41.78 -18.68 14.80
C LEU A 45 -42.03 -20.03 15.47
N VAL A 46 -43.30 -20.42 15.65
CA VAL A 46 -43.68 -21.66 16.35
C VAL A 46 -43.06 -22.91 15.71
N ALA A 47 -42.93 -22.93 14.37
CA ALA A 47 -42.32 -24.02 13.62
C ALA A 47 -40.80 -24.19 13.86
N GLU A 48 -40.12 -23.13 14.31
CA GLU A 48 -38.66 -23.11 14.51
C GLU A 48 -38.25 -23.47 15.94
N ILE A 49 -39.21 -23.60 16.87
CA ILE A 49 -38.96 -23.83 18.31
C ILE A 49 -38.00 -25.02 18.56
N PRO A 50 -38.18 -26.22 17.97
CA PRO A 50 -37.31 -27.36 18.27
C PRO A 50 -35.85 -27.12 17.85
N LEU A 51 -35.66 -26.60 16.64
CA LEU A 51 -34.33 -26.34 16.08
C LEU A 51 -33.63 -25.22 16.87
N ARG A 52 -34.37 -24.14 17.17
CA ARG A 52 -33.84 -22.98 17.89
C ARG A 52 -33.50 -23.31 19.34
N ALA A 53 -34.31 -24.16 19.98
CA ALA A 53 -34.05 -24.63 21.33
C ALA A 53 -32.73 -25.42 21.41
N ASP A 54 -32.43 -26.26 20.43
CA ASP A 54 -31.17 -27.01 20.37
C ASP A 54 -29.96 -26.10 20.07
N THR A 55 -30.11 -25.09 19.21
CA THR A 55 -29.03 -24.12 18.95
C THR A 55 -28.70 -23.28 20.16
N ASP A 56 -29.71 -22.81 20.87
CA ASP A 56 -29.52 -21.93 22.03
C ASP A 56 -29.06 -22.71 23.25
N HIS A 57 -29.48 -23.96 23.39
CA HIS A 57 -28.93 -24.90 24.37
C HIS A 57 -27.43 -25.14 24.15
N ARG A 58 -27.02 -25.52 22.93
CA ARG A 58 -25.60 -25.72 22.60
C ARG A 58 -24.78 -24.44 22.78
N TYR A 59 -25.35 -23.29 22.47
CA TYR A 59 -24.69 -22.01 22.71
C TYR A 59 -24.46 -21.78 24.21
N ALA A 60 -25.48 -21.97 25.05
CA ALA A 60 -25.37 -21.86 26.50
C ALA A 60 -24.33 -22.84 27.07
N GLU A 61 -24.31 -24.08 26.61
CA GLU A 61 -23.28 -25.07 27.00
C GLU A 61 -21.88 -24.63 26.58
N SER A 62 -21.70 -24.15 25.34
CA SER A 62 -20.39 -23.68 24.87
C SER A 62 -19.86 -22.49 25.69
N VAL A 63 -20.75 -21.63 26.18
CA VAL A 63 -20.39 -20.52 27.07
C VAL A 63 -20.02 -21.06 28.46
N MET A 64 -20.77 -22.03 28.98
CA MET A 64 -20.43 -22.70 30.25
C MET A 64 -19.08 -23.41 30.18
N GLU A 65 -18.77 -24.11 29.08
CA GLU A 65 -17.46 -24.72 28.84
C GLU A 65 -16.34 -23.68 28.83
N ARG A 66 -16.54 -22.52 28.18
CA ARG A 66 -15.58 -21.40 28.20
C ARG A 66 -15.39 -20.81 29.59
N ILE A 67 -16.43 -20.75 30.42
CA ILE A 67 -16.36 -20.28 31.80
C ILE A 67 -15.59 -21.28 32.69
N MET A 68 -15.73 -22.58 32.45
CA MET A 68 -15.00 -23.63 33.18
C MET A 68 -13.52 -23.75 32.77
N GLY A 69 -13.14 -23.19 31.62
CA GLY A 69 -11.75 -23.09 31.18
C GLY A 69 -10.91 -22.13 32.03
N ALA A 70 -9.63 -21.99 31.67
CA ALA A 70 -8.76 -20.99 32.31
C ALA A 70 -9.25 -19.57 31.99
N ASP A 71 -9.49 -18.75 33.02
CA ASP A 71 -9.91 -17.37 32.83
C ASP A 71 -8.73 -16.59 32.23
N PRO A 72 -8.91 -15.88 31.11
CA PRO A 72 -7.83 -15.11 30.50
C PRO A 72 -7.24 -14.07 31.47
N THR A 73 -8.00 -13.63 32.50
CA THR A 73 -7.50 -12.71 33.54
C THR A 73 -6.47 -13.31 34.49
N ASP A 74 -6.42 -14.64 34.65
CA ASP A 74 -5.48 -15.31 35.56
C ASP A 74 -4.02 -15.04 35.18
N SER A 75 -3.76 -14.88 33.89
CA SER A 75 -2.43 -14.48 33.36
C SER A 75 -2.15 -12.99 33.46
N LEU A 76 -3.20 -12.15 33.49
CA LEU A 76 -3.11 -10.70 33.44
C LEU A 76 -2.95 -10.07 34.82
N ALA A 77 -3.59 -10.63 35.84
CA ALA A 77 -3.48 -10.15 37.22
C ALA A 77 -2.03 -10.07 37.75
N PRO A 78 -1.18 -11.13 37.65
CA PRO A 78 0.20 -11.06 38.13
C PRO A 78 1.06 -10.07 37.33
N ARG A 79 0.77 -9.88 36.02
CA ARG A 79 1.45 -8.88 35.19
C ARG A 79 1.13 -7.46 35.65
N LEU A 80 -0.14 -7.16 35.96
CA LEU A 80 -0.54 -5.85 36.50
C LEU A 80 0.11 -5.60 37.86
N GLU A 81 0.17 -6.61 38.72
CA GLU A 81 0.80 -6.52 40.04
C GLU A 81 2.30 -6.23 39.94
N ALA A 82 3.00 -6.86 38.99
CA ALA A 82 4.41 -6.59 38.73
C ALA A 82 4.65 -5.13 38.28
N ILE A 83 3.76 -4.60 37.44
CA ILE A 83 3.79 -3.18 37.01
C ILE A 83 3.51 -2.27 38.21
N SER A 84 2.48 -2.56 39.02
CA SER A 84 2.15 -1.77 40.22
C SER A 84 3.33 -1.73 41.19
N ARG A 85 3.98 -2.86 41.46
CA ARG A 85 5.13 -2.93 42.36
C ARG A 85 6.30 -2.07 41.87
N SER A 86 6.60 -2.12 40.57
CA SER A 86 7.63 -1.26 39.93
C SER A 86 7.33 0.22 40.14
N ILE A 87 6.05 0.62 40.01
CA ILE A 87 5.59 2.01 40.20
C ILE A 87 5.70 2.43 41.67
N ASP A 88 5.25 1.56 42.59
CA ASP A 88 5.24 1.84 44.02
C ASP A 88 6.67 2.02 44.56
N GLU A 89 7.61 1.19 44.12
CA GLU A 89 9.04 1.35 44.44
C GLU A 89 9.58 2.72 43.98
N LYS A 90 9.23 3.17 42.76
CA LYS A 90 9.68 4.47 42.23
C LYS A 90 9.09 5.64 43.01
N LEU A 91 7.79 5.57 43.35
CA LEU A 91 7.10 6.62 44.10
C LEU A 91 7.59 6.71 45.56
N GLN A 92 7.94 5.57 46.16
CA GLN A 92 8.56 5.55 47.50
C GLN A 92 9.98 6.13 47.48
N GLN A 93 10.75 5.83 46.43
CA GLN A 93 12.15 6.25 46.35
C GLN A 93 12.33 7.71 45.92
N PHE A 94 11.42 8.26 45.12
CA PHE A 94 11.54 9.62 44.59
C PHE A 94 10.30 10.44 44.90
N GLN A 95 10.36 11.26 45.95
CA GLN A 95 9.28 12.19 46.24
C GLN A 95 9.27 13.36 45.24
N PRO A 96 8.09 13.89 44.85
CA PRO A 96 7.98 14.97 43.86
C PRO A 96 8.83 16.22 44.19
N ALA A 97 8.97 16.56 45.47
CA ALA A 97 9.79 17.68 45.92
C ALA A 97 11.30 17.46 45.66
N GLN A 98 11.77 16.23 45.77
CA GLN A 98 13.17 15.85 45.57
C GLN A 98 13.54 15.74 44.08
N LEU A 99 12.55 15.54 43.18
CA LEU A 99 12.82 15.44 41.75
C LEU A 99 13.53 16.69 41.19
N ARG A 100 13.22 17.87 41.72
CA ARG A 100 13.81 19.14 41.25
C ARG A 100 15.28 19.32 41.62
N THR A 101 15.78 18.55 42.60
CA THR A 101 17.17 18.61 43.06
C THR A 101 18.01 17.47 42.50
N LEU A 102 17.42 16.55 41.72
CA LEU A 102 18.15 15.46 41.10
C LEU A 102 18.96 15.95 39.88
N PRO A 103 20.16 15.38 39.64
CA PRO A 103 20.89 15.61 38.40
C PRO A 103 20.05 15.27 37.17
N ILE A 104 20.25 16.02 36.08
CA ILE A 104 19.45 15.91 34.85
C ILE A 104 19.49 14.48 34.31
N MET A 105 20.68 13.87 34.28
CA MET A 105 20.86 12.48 33.86
C MET A 105 19.99 11.49 34.64
N ARG A 106 19.75 11.73 35.94
CA ARG A 106 18.90 10.86 36.78
C ARG A 106 17.43 11.05 36.45
N LEU A 107 16.98 12.29 36.21
CA LEU A 107 15.63 12.59 35.74
C LEU A 107 15.34 11.97 34.37
N GLU A 108 16.29 12.03 33.44
CA GLU A 108 16.16 11.36 32.13
C GLU A 108 16.13 9.83 32.25
N SER A 109 16.82 9.26 33.25
CA SER A 109 16.69 7.83 33.56
C SER A 109 15.27 7.51 34.03
N LEU A 110 14.76 8.27 35.00
CA LEU A 110 13.41 8.09 35.54
C LEU A 110 12.34 8.26 34.47
N GLU A 111 12.48 9.25 33.58
CA GLU A 111 11.59 9.44 32.42
C GLU A 111 11.49 8.14 31.59
N ARG A 112 12.62 7.46 31.35
CA ARG A 112 12.64 6.18 30.62
C ARG A 112 12.03 5.03 31.40
N HIS A 113 12.25 4.95 32.71
CA HIS A 113 11.60 3.94 33.56
C HIS A 113 10.07 4.09 33.55
N TRP A 114 9.56 5.33 33.55
CA TRP A 114 8.13 5.59 33.42
C TRP A 114 7.58 5.30 32.02
N MET A 115 8.38 5.54 30.98
CA MET A 115 8.00 5.18 29.60
C MET A 115 7.92 3.66 29.40
N PHE A 116 8.81 2.90 30.04
CA PHE A 116 8.80 1.45 30.02
C PHE A 116 7.54 0.89 30.67
N ASP A 117 7.22 1.31 31.91
CA ASP A 117 5.99 0.86 32.59
C ASP A 117 4.74 1.25 31.82
N ALA A 118 4.68 2.47 31.28
CA ALA A 118 3.53 2.95 30.51
C ALA A 118 3.28 2.10 29.25
N ARG A 119 4.34 1.66 28.58
CA ARG A 119 4.20 0.73 27.44
C ARG A 119 3.79 -0.67 27.89
N GLY A 120 4.39 -1.17 28.96
CA GLY A 120 3.98 -2.45 29.56
C GLY A 120 2.49 -2.44 29.93
N PHE A 121 2.01 -1.35 30.51
CA PHE A 121 0.62 -1.12 30.86
C PHE A 121 -0.28 -1.00 29.61
N ALA A 122 0.14 -0.26 28.59
CA ALA A 122 -0.62 -0.15 27.33
C ALA A 122 -0.80 -1.51 26.64
N ASN A 123 0.26 -2.34 26.60
CA ASN A 123 0.17 -3.70 26.07
C ASN A 123 -0.76 -4.57 26.93
N TRP A 124 -0.66 -4.47 28.26
CA TRP A 124 -1.57 -5.16 29.16
C TRP A 124 -3.03 -4.73 28.97
N GLN A 125 -3.29 -3.45 28.71
CA GLN A 125 -4.63 -2.90 28.47
C GLN A 125 -5.20 -3.40 27.14
N GLU A 126 -4.36 -3.57 26.12
CA GLU A 126 -4.72 -4.23 24.86
C GLU A 126 -5.13 -5.69 25.10
N ASP A 127 -4.28 -6.47 25.79
CA ASP A 127 -4.54 -7.87 26.12
C ASP A 127 -5.84 -8.00 26.95
N MET A 128 -6.06 -7.10 27.91
CA MET A 128 -7.27 -7.05 28.74
C MET A 128 -8.52 -6.76 27.91
N ARG A 129 -8.43 -5.84 26.93
CA ARG A 129 -9.57 -5.53 26.05
C ARG A 129 -9.95 -6.72 25.19
N GLN A 130 -8.96 -7.44 24.66
CA GLN A 130 -9.18 -8.66 23.88
C GLN A 130 -9.78 -9.77 24.75
N ALA A 131 -9.28 -9.95 25.97
CA ALA A 131 -9.82 -10.92 26.94
C ALA A 131 -11.26 -10.61 27.37
N THR A 132 -11.60 -9.33 27.52
CA THR A 132 -12.95 -8.89 27.95
C THR A 132 -13.97 -8.98 26.81
N ALA A 133 -13.53 -8.78 25.55
CA ALA A 133 -14.43 -8.72 24.40
C ALA A 133 -15.28 -10.00 24.23
N ALA A 134 -14.68 -11.18 24.46
CA ALA A 134 -15.38 -12.46 24.34
C ALA A 134 -16.51 -12.63 25.37
N TYR A 135 -16.24 -12.37 26.65
CA TYR A 135 -17.26 -12.47 27.70
C TYR A 135 -18.32 -11.38 27.60
N ALA A 136 -17.95 -10.16 27.20
CA ALA A 136 -18.92 -9.10 26.94
C ALA A 136 -19.85 -9.44 25.76
N SER A 137 -19.32 -10.03 24.68
CA SER A 137 -20.14 -10.50 23.57
C SER A 137 -21.04 -11.68 23.95
N ASP A 138 -20.52 -12.63 24.73
CA ASP A 138 -21.28 -13.79 25.21
C ASP A 138 -22.45 -13.33 26.11
N ALA A 139 -22.22 -12.40 27.02
CA ALA A 139 -23.26 -11.83 27.88
C ALA A 139 -24.37 -11.12 27.08
N ALA A 140 -23.98 -10.27 26.11
CA ALA A 140 -24.94 -9.54 25.27
C ALA A 140 -25.78 -10.49 24.40
N GLU A 141 -25.18 -11.55 23.87
CA GLU A 141 -25.86 -12.53 23.04
C GLU A 141 -26.77 -13.46 23.86
N LEU A 142 -26.33 -13.88 25.06
CA LEU A 142 -27.18 -14.65 25.99
C LEU A 142 -28.41 -13.84 26.42
N ALA A 143 -28.23 -12.56 26.79
CA ALA A 143 -29.33 -11.68 27.15
C ALA A 143 -30.32 -11.51 25.99
N ARG A 144 -29.83 -11.27 24.77
CA ARG A 144 -30.66 -11.15 23.57
C ARG A 144 -31.47 -12.42 23.29
N ARG A 145 -30.83 -13.59 23.37
CA ARG A 145 -31.51 -14.88 23.17
C ARG A 145 -32.57 -15.11 24.24
N ARG A 146 -32.25 -14.84 25.51
CA ARG A 146 -33.21 -14.96 26.62
C ARG A 146 -34.42 -14.04 26.41
N GLU A 147 -34.20 -12.79 26.02
CA GLU A 147 -35.28 -11.85 25.71
C GLU A 147 -36.18 -12.33 24.57
N ALA A 148 -35.61 -12.94 23.52
CA ALA A 148 -36.39 -13.52 22.42
C ALA A 148 -37.34 -14.64 22.89
N TRP A 149 -36.84 -15.56 23.73
CA TRP A 149 -37.65 -16.63 24.31
C TRP A 149 -38.69 -16.11 25.33
N GLN A 150 -38.35 -15.08 26.11
CA GLN A 150 -39.28 -14.43 27.03
C GLN A 150 -40.39 -13.68 26.29
N ALA A 151 -40.06 -13.01 25.17
CA ALA A 151 -41.03 -12.36 24.31
C ALA A 151 -42.01 -13.37 23.68
N LEU A 152 -41.52 -14.53 23.22
CA LEU A 152 -42.38 -15.63 22.73
C LEU A 152 -43.33 -16.12 23.82
N LYS A 153 -42.84 -16.31 25.05
CA LYS A 153 -43.64 -16.77 26.19
C LYS A 153 -44.73 -15.77 26.59
N ASN A 154 -44.46 -14.47 26.43
CA ASN A 154 -45.38 -13.39 26.78
C ASN A 154 -46.28 -12.95 25.62
N ALA A 155 -46.17 -13.58 24.44
CA ALA A 155 -46.94 -13.20 23.26
C ALA A 155 -48.42 -13.64 23.36
N PRO A 156 -49.37 -12.84 22.85
CA PRO A 156 -50.78 -13.23 22.78
C PRO A 156 -50.94 -14.44 21.83
N GLY A 157 -51.19 -15.62 22.40
CA GLY A 157 -51.19 -16.92 21.71
C GLY A 157 -50.30 -17.99 22.37
N ALA A 158 -49.46 -17.62 23.33
CA ALA A 158 -48.62 -18.56 24.10
C ALA A 158 -49.43 -19.55 24.97
N VAL A 159 -50.69 -19.21 25.28
CA VAL A 159 -51.62 -20.04 26.07
C VAL A 159 -52.04 -21.31 25.31
N ASP A 160 -51.99 -21.29 23.97
CA ASP A 160 -52.43 -22.39 23.09
C ASP A 160 -51.30 -23.36 22.69
N LEU A 161 -50.08 -23.17 23.22
CA LEU A 161 -48.94 -24.03 22.91
C LEU A 161 -49.07 -25.40 23.62
N PRO A 162 -48.74 -26.52 22.93
CA PRO A 162 -48.67 -27.84 23.56
C PRO A 162 -47.79 -27.86 24.81
N PRO A 163 -48.19 -28.57 25.88
CA PRO A 163 -47.47 -28.56 27.16
C PRO A 163 -46.00 -29.00 27.04
N ALA A 164 -45.69 -29.89 26.09
CA ALA A 164 -44.31 -30.33 25.80
C ALA A 164 -43.43 -29.20 25.26
N LEU A 165 -43.97 -28.33 24.39
CA LEU A 165 -43.25 -27.17 23.85
C LEU A 165 -43.09 -26.09 24.92
N ASN A 166 -44.11 -25.87 25.75
CA ASN A 166 -44.03 -24.89 26.85
C ASN A 166 -42.94 -25.29 27.87
N THR A 167 -42.88 -26.57 28.22
CA THR A 167 -41.82 -27.12 29.09
C THR A 167 -40.44 -26.95 28.47
N ARG A 168 -40.33 -27.14 27.14
CA ARG A 168 -39.06 -26.95 26.42
C ARG A 168 -38.61 -25.49 26.42
N ILE A 169 -39.53 -24.54 26.18
CA ILE A 169 -39.25 -23.09 26.25
C ILE A 169 -38.72 -22.72 27.64
N ASP A 170 -39.39 -23.17 28.70
CA ASP A 170 -38.97 -22.92 30.08
C ASP A 170 -37.58 -23.46 30.38
N SER A 171 -37.26 -24.66 29.87
CA SER A 171 -35.93 -25.25 30.03
C SER A 171 -34.83 -24.41 29.37
N VAL A 172 -35.07 -23.88 28.17
CA VAL A 172 -34.11 -23.05 27.43
C VAL A 172 -33.90 -21.70 28.12
N ILE A 173 -34.98 -21.03 28.55
CA ILE A 173 -34.89 -19.79 29.33
C ILE A 173 -34.06 -20.02 30.60
N ALA A 174 -34.33 -21.10 31.34
CA ALA A 174 -33.62 -21.43 32.57
C ALA A 174 -32.13 -21.79 32.33
N GLN A 175 -31.78 -22.36 31.18
CA GLN A 175 -30.39 -22.65 30.80
C GLN A 175 -29.64 -21.39 30.38
N LEU A 176 -30.25 -20.53 29.55
CA LEU A 176 -29.67 -19.24 29.17
C LEU A 176 -29.45 -18.34 30.39
N ALA A 177 -30.42 -18.29 31.31
CA ALA A 177 -30.30 -17.55 32.55
C ALA A 177 -29.18 -18.09 33.47
N ARG A 178 -29.01 -19.42 33.53
CA ARG A 178 -27.89 -20.04 34.27
C ARG A 178 -26.54 -19.69 33.66
N ALA A 179 -26.42 -19.73 32.33
CA ALA A 179 -25.19 -19.33 31.64
C ALA A 179 -24.87 -17.84 31.84
N GLU A 180 -25.89 -16.96 31.75
CA GLU A 180 -25.75 -15.52 32.02
C GLU A 180 -25.32 -15.25 33.47
N GLN A 181 -25.94 -15.94 34.44
CA GLN A 181 -25.57 -15.83 35.85
C GLN A 181 -24.15 -16.36 36.12
N ALA A 182 -23.74 -17.46 35.50
CA ALA A 182 -22.38 -17.99 35.62
C ALA A 182 -21.32 -17.00 35.08
N LEU A 183 -21.66 -16.22 34.05
CA LEU A 183 -20.81 -15.20 33.44
C LEU A 183 -20.61 -13.96 34.33
N SER A 184 -21.51 -13.71 35.28
CA SER A 184 -21.43 -12.55 36.18
C SER A 184 -20.16 -12.55 37.04
N VAL A 185 -19.68 -13.72 37.46
CA VAL A 185 -18.49 -13.88 38.32
C VAL A 185 -17.19 -13.52 37.57
N PRO A 186 -16.86 -14.12 36.40
CA PRO A 186 -15.68 -13.71 35.63
C PRO A 186 -15.76 -12.26 35.15
N LEU A 187 -16.94 -11.75 34.76
CA LEU A 187 -17.12 -10.33 34.44
C LEU A 187 -16.84 -9.42 35.63
N ALA A 188 -17.33 -9.76 36.83
CA ALA A 188 -17.03 -8.99 38.04
C ALA A 188 -15.54 -8.98 38.36
N ARG A 189 -14.84 -10.11 38.18
CA ARG A 189 -13.37 -10.19 38.30
C ARG A 189 -12.67 -9.31 37.28
N GLN A 190 -13.11 -9.32 36.02
CA GLN A 190 -12.59 -8.46 34.95
C GLN A 190 -12.78 -6.97 35.27
N ILE A 191 -13.95 -6.58 35.75
CA ILE A 191 -14.25 -5.20 36.16
C ILE A 191 -13.36 -4.78 37.33
N ALA A 192 -13.22 -5.62 38.36
CA ALA A 192 -12.36 -5.34 39.51
C ALA A 192 -10.89 -5.18 39.10
N LEU A 193 -10.41 -6.03 38.18
CA LEU A 193 -9.07 -5.91 37.62
C LEU A 193 -8.90 -4.62 36.80
N GLY A 194 -9.92 -4.23 36.01
CA GLY A 194 -9.96 -2.96 35.30
C GLY A 194 -9.93 -1.74 36.22
N GLN A 195 -10.65 -1.78 37.35
CA GLN A 195 -10.61 -0.71 38.36
C GLN A 195 -9.22 -0.56 38.99
N ARG A 196 -8.54 -1.68 39.30
CA ARG A 196 -7.13 -1.66 39.76
C ARG A 196 -6.20 -1.12 38.68
N ALA A 197 -6.45 -1.45 37.42
CA ALA A 197 -5.66 -0.95 36.31
C ALA A 197 -5.77 0.57 36.15
N ASN A 198 -6.96 1.14 36.34
CA ASN A 198 -7.15 2.60 36.30
C ASN A 198 -6.29 3.30 37.38
N SER A 199 -6.21 2.74 38.59
CA SER A 199 -5.36 3.32 39.65
C SER A 199 -3.86 3.18 39.36
N VAL A 200 -3.45 2.12 38.65
CA VAL A 200 -2.08 1.99 38.12
C VAL A 200 -1.82 3.05 37.04
N GLU A 201 -2.74 3.24 36.10
CA GLU A 201 -2.62 4.24 35.04
C GLU A 201 -2.48 5.66 35.59
N GLU A 202 -3.33 6.03 36.55
CA GLU A 202 -3.28 7.35 37.20
C GLU A 202 -1.93 7.60 37.86
N ARG A 203 -1.37 6.59 38.56
CA ARG A 203 -0.04 6.66 39.18
C ARG A 203 1.08 6.80 38.15
N ILE A 204 1.02 6.05 37.03
CA ILE A 204 1.96 6.19 35.91
C ILE A 204 1.91 7.61 35.35
N GLN A 205 0.71 8.11 35.04
CA GLN A 205 0.53 9.44 34.47
C GLN A 205 1.01 10.53 35.44
N ALA A 206 0.70 10.41 36.74
CA ALA A 206 1.17 11.34 37.76
C ALA A 206 2.70 11.35 37.86
N GLY A 207 3.34 10.18 37.88
CA GLY A 207 4.80 10.05 37.87
C GLY A 207 5.46 10.66 36.64
N GLN A 208 4.91 10.38 35.45
CA GLN A 208 5.39 10.98 34.20
C GLN A 208 5.26 12.50 34.19
N ARG A 209 4.13 13.05 34.66
CA ARG A 209 3.92 14.49 34.78
C ARG A 209 4.91 15.12 35.76
N ALA A 210 5.09 14.53 36.94
CA ALA A 210 6.02 15.02 37.95
C ALA A 210 7.47 15.08 37.44
N VAL A 211 7.93 14.04 36.73
CA VAL A 211 9.26 14.03 36.09
C VAL A 211 9.32 15.06 34.96
N ALA A 212 8.31 15.15 34.09
CA ALA A 212 8.29 16.12 33.00
C ALA A 212 8.31 17.57 33.51
N GLU A 213 7.56 17.86 34.57
CA GLU A 213 7.55 19.15 35.27
C GLU A 213 8.90 19.47 35.90
N ALA A 214 9.55 18.49 36.57
CA ALA A 214 10.89 18.68 37.12
C ALA A 214 11.91 19.01 36.03
N ILE A 215 11.87 18.32 34.88
CA ILE A 215 12.78 18.63 33.78
C ILE A 215 12.44 20.00 33.15
N SER A 216 11.16 20.34 33.00
CA SER A 216 10.71 21.65 32.48
C SER A 216 11.13 22.81 33.40
N TYR A 217 11.03 22.60 34.71
CA TYR A 217 11.50 23.54 35.72
C TYR A 217 12.98 23.85 35.53
N ILE A 218 13.82 22.82 35.40
CA ILE A 218 15.26 22.98 35.14
C ILE A 218 15.49 23.64 33.76
N ASP A 219 14.76 23.25 32.70
CA ASP A 219 14.87 23.87 31.36
C ASP A 219 14.63 25.39 31.44
N SER A 220 13.64 25.85 32.20
CA SER A 220 13.26 27.27 32.27
C SER A 220 14.26 28.15 33.05
N ARG A 221 15.04 27.54 33.95
CA ARG A 221 15.96 28.24 34.86
C ARG A 221 17.43 28.00 34.51
N LEU A 222 17.74 27.54 33.30
CA LEU A 222 19.12 27.27 32.86
C LEU A 222 20.07 28.48 32.97
N LEU A 223 19.57 29.72 32.99
CA LEU A 223 20.39 30.92 33.16
C LEU A 223 20.47 31.43 34.60
N GLU A 224 19.70 30.83 35.52
CA GLU A 224 19.75 31.14 36.94
C GLU A 224 20.89 30.35 37.62
N LEU A 225 21.42 30.89 38.72
CA LEU A 225 22.41 30.19 39.54
C LEU A 225 21.70 29.12 40.38
N ASP A 226 22.13 27.86 40.23
CA ASP A 226 21.54 26.69 40.88
C ASP A 226 22.46 26.05 41.94
N GLY A 227 23.66 26.59 42.15
CA GLY A 227 24.56 26.21 43.23
C GLY A 227 25.47 27.35 43.69
N PRO A 228 26.16 27.20 44.83
CA PRO A 228 27.12 28.20 45.28
C PRO A 228 28.31 28.28 44.30
N PRO A 229 28.91 29.46 44.10
CA PRO A 229 30.12 29.58 43.32
C PRO A 229 31.24 28.73 43.92
N LEU A 230 32.17 28.25 43.08
CA LEU A 230 33.16 27.24 43.50
C LEU A 230 34.03 27.72 44.66
N TRP A 231 34.30 29.03 44.74
CA TRP A 231 35.09 29.65 45.82
C TRP A 231 34.32 29.82 47.14
N ALA A 232 32.98 29.71 47.12
CA ALA A 232 32.14 29.74 48.32
C ALA A 232 31.55 28.36 48.66
N ALA A 233 31.82 27.34 47.83
CA ALA A 233 31.29 26.01 48.01
C ALA A 233 31.95 25.32 49.22
N THR A 234 31.16 24.95 50.22
CA THR A 234 31.62 24.10 51.31
C THR A 234 31.69 22.65 50.82
N PHE A 235 32.90 22.13 50.67
CA PHE A 235 33.11 20.71 50.36
C PHE A 235 32.90 19.88 51.62
N THR A 236 31.65 19.49 51.89
CA THR A 236 31.34 18.50 52.92
C THR A 236 31.94 17.15 52.50
N SER A 237 32.89 16.65 53.30
CA SER A 237 33.45 15.31 53.11
C SER A 237 32.39 14.28 53.49
N MET A 238 31.75 13.67 52.50
CA MET A 238 30.87 12.52 52.72
C MET A 238 31.70 11.38 53.34
N ALA A 239 31.19 10.74 54.39
CA ALA A 239 31.86 9.58 54.98
C ALA A 239 32.00 8.47 53.92
N ARG A 240 33.16 7.80 53.85
CA ARG A 240 33.41 6.73 52.85
C ARG A 240 32.32 5.64 52.83
N SER A 241 31.71 5.35 53.98
CA SER A 241 30.63 4.38 54.14
C SER A 241 29.34 4.83 53.44
N GLU A 242 28.95 6.09 53.59
CA GLU A 242 27.76 6.69 52.97
C GLU A 242 27.94 6.80 51.46
N ALA A 243 29.11 7.29 50.99
CA ALA A 243 29.42 7.39 49.57
C ALA A 243 29.35 6.02 48.87
N ARG A 244 29.85 4.96 49.52
CA ARG A 244 29.78 3.59 48.98
C ARG A 244 28.34 3.07 48.93
N ALA A 245 27.53 3.31 49.96
CA ALA A 245 26.13 2.88 50.00
C ALA A 245 25.26 3.58 48.95
N TYR A 246 25.45 4.89 48.74
CA TYR A 246 24.76 5.64 47.69
C TYR A 246 25.15 5.20 46.28
N LEU A 247 26.43 4.91 46.03
CA LEU A 247 26.87 4.39 44.73
C LEU A 247 26.32 3.01 44.41
N LEU A 248 26.36 2.09 45.38
CA LEU A 248 25.84 0.73 45.20
C LEU A 248 24.33 0.74 44.95
N SER A 249 23.56 1.54 45.69
CA SER A 249 22.09 1.63 45.50
C SER A 249 21.70 2.25 44.15
N GLY A 250 22.44 3.25 43.66
CA GLY A 250 22.24 3.86 42.35
C GLY A 250 22.49 2.88 41.19
N LEU A 251 23.59 2.12 41.26
CA LEU A 251 23.93 1.08 40.28
C LEU A 251 22.99 -0.11 40.34
N GLU A 252 22.59 -0.54 41.53
CA GLU A 252 21.67 -1.64 41.73
C GLU A 252 20.30 -1.37 41.11
N MET A 253 19.80 -0.13 41.21
CA MET A 253 18.57 0.28 40.52
C MET A 253 18.70 0.13 39.00
N GLU A 254 19.76 0.66 38.39
CA GLU A 254 19.95 0.61 36.93
C GLU A 254 20.17 -0.84 36.43
N LEU A 255 20.86 -1.67 37.21
CA LEU A 255 21.04 -3.10 36.94
C LEU A 255 19.72 -3.88 37.06
N ARG A 256 18.90 -3.58 38.08
CA ARG A 256 17.56 -4.18 38.22
C ARG A 256 16.68 -3.78 37.04
N PHE A 257 16.68 -2.51 36.65
CA PHE A 257 15.93 -2.05 35.48
C PHE A 257 16.43 -2.72 34.19
N ALA A 258 17.74 -2.87 34.01
CA ALA A 258 18.29 -3.61 32.86
C ALA A 258 17.84 -5.07 32.80
N ARG A 259 17.73 -5.75 33.96
CA ARG A 259 17.22 -7.12 34.02
C ARG A 259 15.72 -7.19 33.70
N GLN A 260 14.92 -6.30 34.27
CA GLN A 260 13.49 -6.20 33.97
C GLN A 260 13.25 -5.89 32.49
N TYR A 261 14.04 -4.97 31.94
CA TYR A 261 14.03 -4.62 30.52
C TYR A 261 14.35 -5.84 29.65
N ALA A 262 15.43 -6.55 29.94
CA ALA A 262 15.83 -7.73 29.17
C ALA A 262 14.81 -8.88 29.23
N ALA A 263 14.00 -8.97 30.28
CA ALA A 263 12.97 -9.99 30.44
C ALA A 263 11.61 -9.62 29.84
N ALA A 264 11.46 -8.40 29.31
CA ALA A 264 10.16 -7.86 28.90
C ALA A 264 9.65 -8.34 27.52
N ASP A 265 10.47 -9.06 26.75
CA ASP A 265 10.19 -9.62 25.42
C ASP A 265 9.32 -8.69 24.54
N THR A 266 9.72 -7.42 24.45
CA THR A 266 8.95 -6.42 23.71
C THR A 266 9.11 -6.59 22.19
N GLY A 267 8.08 -6.24 21.41
CA GLY A 267 8.15 -6.31 19.95
C GLY A 267 9.33 -5.52 19.35
N ASN A 268 9.74 -4.41 19.98
CA ASN A 268 10.91 -3.63 19.56
C ASN A 268 12.23 -4.39 19.80
N GLN A 269 12.37 -5.08 20.94
CA GLN A 269 13.52 -5.95 21.23
C GLN A 269 13.58 -7.10 20.22
N ILE A 270 12.44 -7.73 19.91
CA ILE A 270 12.37 -8.78 18.89
C ILE A 270 12.82 -8.23 17.54
N ALA A 271 12.30 -7.07 17.11
CA ALA A 271 12.71 -6.44 15.86
C ALA A 271 14.21 -6.10 15.83
N LEU A 272 14.76 -5.60 16.94
CA LEU A 272 16.19 -5.32 17.08
C LEU A 272 17.02 -6.61 17.02
N HIS A 273 16.62 -7.68 17.71
CA HIS A 273 17.31 -8.96 17.68
C HIS A 273 17.25 -9.60 16.28
N VAL A 274 16.10 -9.56 15.60
CA VAL A 274 15.98 -10.00 14.20
C VAL A 274 16.93 -9.19 13.32
N LEU A 275 16.96 -7.86 13.45
CA LEU A 275 17.89 -7.01 12.71
C LEU A 275 19.34 -7.43 12.98
N GLN A 276 19.73 -7.60 14.25
CA GLN A 276 21.09 -8.01 14.64
C GLN A 276 21.46 -9.38 14.08
N VAL A 277 20.56 -10.36 14.14
CA VAL A 277 20.77 -11.74 13.69
C VAL A 277 20.83 -11.82 12.16
N VAL A 278 20.03 -11.06 11.42
CA VAL A 278 20.01 -11.05 9.95
C VAL A 278 21.22 -10.30 9.37
N LEU A 279 21.64 -9.22 10.03
CA LEU A 279 22.65 -8.30 9.50
C LEU A 279 24.06 -8.89 9.54
N LEU A 280 24.39 -9.74 10.51
CA LEU A 280 25.70 -10.39 10.60
C LEU A 280 25.96 -11.38 9.44
N PRO A 281 25.09 -12.39 9.18
CA PRO A 281 25.23 -13.29 8.03
C PRO A 281 25.28 -12.53 6.70
N LEU A 282 24.44 -11.50 6.54
CA LEU A 282 24.44 -10.66 5.33
C LEU A 282 25.81 -9.98 5.11
N LEU A 283 26.37 -9.36 6.15
CA LEU A 283 27.68 -8.72 6.07
C LEU A 283 28.81 -9.72 5.84
N LEU A 284 28.78 -10.89 6.51
CA LEU A 284 29.75 -11.95 6.29
C LEU A 284 29.66 -12.52 4.87
N TRP A 285 28.45 -12.74 4.37
CA TRP A 285 28.19 -13.19 3.01
C TRP A 285 28.70 -12.19 1.98
N LEU A 286 28.38 -10.89 2.14
CA LEU A 286 28.87 -9.81 1.28
C LEU A 286 30.39 -9.69 1.33
N ALA A 287 31.00 -9.75 2.52
CA ALA A 287 32.44 -9.71 2.72
C ALA A 287 33.13 -10.91 2.06
N TRP A 288 32.61 -12.12 2.23
CA TRP A 288 33.15 -13.33 1.62
C TRP A 288 33.12 -13.26 0.10
N HIS A 289 31.98 -12.86 -0.48
CA HIS A 289 31.79 -12.76 -1.93
C HIS A 289 32.47 -11.55 -2.57
N SER A 290 33.02 -10.62 -1.78
CA SER A 290 33.78 -9.46 -2.28
C SER A 290 35.29 -9.58 -2.04
N ARG A 291 35.78 -10.67 -1.41
CA ARG A 291 37.21 -10.86 -1.10
C ARG A 291 38.12 -10.74 -2.32
N HIS A 292 37.71 -11.27 -3.48
CA HIS A 292 38.49 -11.19 -4.71
C HIS A 292 38.59 -9.75 -5.22
N ALA A 293 37.47 -9.03 -5.31
CA ALA A 293 37.44 -7.63 -5.74
C ALA A 293 38.21 -6.71 -4.76
N ILE A 294 38.19 -7.00 -3.46
CA ILE A 294 39.00 -6.28 -2.45
C ILE A 294 40.50 -6.52 -2.68
N ARG A 295 40.92 -7.76 -2.95
CA ARG A 295 42.34 -8.10 -3.20
C ARG A 295 42.84 -7.55 -4.55
N ALA A 296 41.97 -7.49 -5.55
CA ALA A 296 42.28 -6.95 -6.88
C ALA A 296 42.31 -5.41 -6.92
N GLY A 297 41.87 -4.72 -5.86
CA GLY A 297 41.82 -3.25 -5.82
C GLY A 297 40.72 -2.63 -6.69
N GLU A 298 39.74 -3.42 -7.13
CA GLU A 298 38.66 -2.99 -8.03
C GLU A 298 37.55 -2.20 -7.30
N MET A 299 37.61 -2.13 -5.96
CA MET A 299 36.63 -1.47 -5.12
C MET A 299 37.14 -0.16 -4.55
N SER A 300 36.23 0.80 -4.30
CA SER A 300 36.55 2.00 -3.52
C SER A 300 37.19 1.62 -2.18
N GLU A 301 38.20 2.38 -1.76
CA GLU A 301 38.92 2.16 -0.50
C GLU A 301 37.98 2.16 0.73
N THR A 302 36.88 2.94 0.66
CA THR A 302 35.81 2.94 1.67
C THR A 302 35.10 1.59 1.76
N ALA A 303 34.76 1.00 0.62
CA ALA A 303 34.03 -0.26 0.55
C ALA A 303 34.90 -1.43 1.01
N ALA A 304 36.17 -1.44 0.61
CA ALA A 304 37.16 -2.42 1.06
C ALA A 304 37.32 -2.41 2.58
N ARG A 305 37.28 -1.23 3.23
CA ARG A 305 37.42 -1.12 4.69
C ARG A 305 36.18 -1.62 5.45
N VAL A 306 34.98 -1.29 4.98
CA VAL A 306 33.72 -1.76 5.58
C VAL A 306 33.63 -3.29 5.51
N LEU A 307 33.88 -3.86 4.33
CA LEU A 307 33.78 -5.30 4.09
C LEU A 307 34.98 -6.09 4.63
N GLY A 308 36.15 -5.45 4.75
CA GLY A 308 37.31 -6.03 5.43
C GLY A 308 37.12 -6.17 6.94
N ARG A 309 36.12 -5.49 7.52
CA ARG A 309 35.82 -5.50 8.97
C ARG A 309 34.31 -5.72 9.22
N PRO A 310 33.73 -6.85 8.77
CA PRO A 310 32.30 -7.08 8.81
C PRO A 310 31.75 -7.09 10.25
N LEU A 311 32.52 -7.60 11.23
CA LEU A 311 32.15 -7.57 12.65
C LEU A 311 32.06 -6.16 13.22
N SER A 312 32.96 -5.25 12.82
CA SER A 312 32.88 -3.86 13.25
C SER A 312 31.67 -3.17 12.60
N ALA A 313 31.40 -3.44 11.32
CA ALA A 313 30.24 -2.87 10.62
C ALA A 313 28.93 -3.36 11.23
N TRP A 314 28.84 -4.66 11.53
CA TRP A 314 27.72 -5.26 12.24
C TRP A 314 27.52 -4.62 13.61
N LEU A 315 28.58 -4.56 14.42
CA LEU A 315 28.50 -4.01 15.78
C LEU A 315 28.06 -2.55 15.76
N LEU A 316 28.58 -1.72 14.84
CA LEU A 316 28.14 -0.32 14.73
C LEU A 316 26.64 -0.23 14.40
N LEU A 317 26.18 -0.94 13.37
CA LEU A 317 24.77 -0.89 12.96
C LEU A 317 23.84 -1.48 14.04
N ALA A 318 24.27 -2.53 14.73
CA ALA A 318 23.54 -3.11 15.87
C ALA A 318 23.37 -2.10 17.01
N MET A 319 24.44 -1.39 17.39
CA MET A 319 24.39 -0.40 18.48
C MET A 319 23.64 0.87 18.08
N MET A 320 23.71 1.27 16.81
CA MET A 320 22.83 2.32 16.27
C MET A 320 21.35 1.89 16.29
N GLY A 321 21.07 0.61 16.04
CA GLY A 321 19.74 0.02 16.14
C GLY A 321 19.13 0.15 17.53
N VAL A 322 19.92 -0.07 18.59
CA VAL A 322 19.48 0.14 19.99
C VAL A 322 18.96 1.57 20.18
N GLN A 323 19.72 2.58 19.73
CA GLN A 323 19.35 3.99 19.89
C GLN A 323 18.10 4.39 19.07
N LEU A 324 17.83 3.70 17.96
CA LEU A 324 16.72 4.01 17.04
C LEU A 324 15.42 3.28 17.42
N LEU A 325 15.52 2.00 17.75
CA LEU A 325 14.38 1.11 18.01
C LEU A 325 13.97 1.10 19.50
N GLU A 326 14.91 1.35 20.41
CA GLU A 326 14.72 1.23 21.86
C GLU A 326 14.85 2.57 22.61
N SER A 327 13.89 3.47 22.40
CA SER A 327 13.90 4.81 23.01
C SER A 327 13.75 4.85 24.54
N ASP A 328 13.30 3.77 25.18
CA ASP A 328 13.18 3.59 26.64
C ASP A 328 14.27 2.72 27.25
N ALA A 329 15.26 2.28 26.46
CA ALA A 329 16.29 1.42 26.99
C ALA A 329 16.94 2.06 28.23
N PRO A 330 17.23 1.26 29.28
CA PRO A 330 17.95 1.70 30.47
C PRO A 330 19.20 2.50 30.10
N LEU A 331 19.54 3.50 30.92
CA LEU A 331 20.75 4.29 30.74
C LEU A 331 21.97 3.40 30.56
N ILE A 332 22.06 2.35 31.37
CA ILE A 332 23.20 1.43 31.34
C ILE A 332 23.27 0.66 30.01
N VAL A 333 22.13 0.23 29.44
CA VAL A 333 22.08 -0.47 28.15
C VAL A 333 22.54 0.46 27.03
N LEU A 334 22.04 1.70 27.00
CA LEU A 334 22.46 2.69 26.02
C LEU A 334 23.95 3.04 26.14
N GLN A 335 24.47 3.15 27.37
CA GLN A 335 25.88 3.42 27.62
C GLN A 335 26.77 2.25 27.16
N PHE A 336 26.41 1.01 27.49
CA PHE A 336 27.11 -0.17 27.01
C PHE A 336 27.09 -0.24 25.49
N ALA A 337 25.95 0.04 24.87
CA ALA A 337 25.84 0.05 23.41
C ALA A 337 26.77 1.09 22.78
N LEU A 338 26.81 2.30 23.35
CA LEU A 338 27.68 3.38 22.86
C LEU A 338 29.16 3.09 23.11
N LEU A 339 29.52 2.41 24.21
CA LEU A 339 30.87 1.97 24.52
C LEU A 339 31.35 0.89 23.55
N LEU A 340 30.48 -0.06 23.21
CA LEU A 340 30.75 -1.06 22.18
C LEU A 340 30.89 -0.44 20.78
N ALA A 341 30.22 0.68 20.51
CA ALA A 341 30.31 1.40 19.24
C ALA A 341 31.63 2.19 19.06
N VAL A 342 32.35 2.53 20.13
CA VAL A 342 33.59 3.35 20.09
C VAL A 342 34.61 2.82 19.08
N VAL A 343 34.95 1.54 19.19
CA VAL A 343 35.98 0.91 18.34
C VAL A 343 35.51 0.83 16.88
N PRO A 344 34.29 0.35 16.58
CA PRO A 344 33.71 0.42 15.24
C PRO A 344 33.70 1.80 14.60
N VAL A 345 33.27 2.84 15.32
CA VAL A 345 33.21 4.22 14.78
C VAL A 345 34.58 4.63 14.27
N LEU A 346 35.63 4.51 15.08
CA LEU A 346 36.98 4.91 14.68
C LEU A 346 37.56 4.03 13.56
N ARG A 347 37.25 2.72 13.57
CA ARG A 347 37.77 1.77 12.58
C ARG A 347 37.15 1.91 11.20
N LEU A 348 35.90 2.40 11.11
CA LEU A 348 35.12 2.42 9.87
C LEU A 348 35.04 3.81 9.23
N LEU A 349 35.69 4.83 9.80
CA LEU A 349 35.79 6.14 9.18
C LEU A 349 36.45 6.05 7.77
N PRO A 350 35.82 6.69 6.76
CA PRO A 350 36.42 6.90 5.44
C PRO A 350 37.84 7.48 5.52
N PRO A 351 38.75 7.11 4.61
CA PRO A 351 40.11 7.64 4.57
C PRO A 351 40.10 9.16 4.36
N THR A 352 39.27 9.64 3.44
CA THR A 352 39.04 11.07 3.17
C THR A 352 38.57 11.84 4.41
N ALA A 353 37.71 11.21 5.23
CA ALA A 353 37.24 11.82 6.48
C ALA A 353 38.34 11.82 7.54
N ARG A 354 39.16 10.77 7.62
CA ARG A 354 40.30 10.71 8.56
C ARG A 354 41.36 11.76 8.23
N GLU A 355 41.63 12.00 6.96
CA GLU A 355 42.53 13.06 6.52
C GLU A 355 41.99 14.46 6.85
N GLN A 356 40.69 14.69 6.63
CA GLN A 356 40.06 15.99 6.90
C GLN A 356 39.83 16.27 8.39
N LEU A 357 39.55 15.23 9.19
CA LEU A 357 39.26 15.32 10.62
C LEU A 357 40.53 15.15 11.49
N ASP A 358 41.62 14.60 10.97
CA ASP A 358 42.89 14.38 11.69
C ASP A 358 42.66 13.71 13.07
N LEU A 359 43.00 14.38 14.17
CA LEU A 359 42.87 13.88 15.54
C LEU A 359 41.49 14.11 16.17
N TRP A 360 40.57 14.85 15.52
CA TRP A 360 39.24 15.14 16.07
C TRP A 360 38.42 13.89 16.43
N PRO A 361 38.37 12.82 15.62
CA PRO A 361 37.58 11.64 15.94
C PRO A 361 38.05 10.96 17.23
N TYR A 362 39.37 10.85 17.42
CA TYR A 362 39.97 10.25 18.60
C TYR A 362 39.73 11.11 19.85
N ALA A 363 39.90 12.43 19.71
CA ALA A 363 39.69 13.37 20.80
C ALA A 363 38.23 13.38 21.27
N ILE A 364 37.27 13.53 20.35
CA ILE A 364 35.83 13.52 20.67
C ILE A 364 35.43 12.19 21.31
N THR A 365 35.91 11.07 20.76
CA THR A 365 35.61 9.74 21.31
C THR A 365 36.20 9.55 22.71
N GLY A 366 37.43 10.01 22.95
CA GLY A 366 38.07 9.97 24.27
C GLY A 366 37.36 10.87 25.29
N LEU A 367 37.00 12.09 24.90
CA LEU A 367 36.21 13.01 25.72
C LEU A 367 34.83 12.45 26.04
N TYR A 368 34.18 11.82 25.06
CA TYR A 368 32.89 11.16 25.25
C TYR A 368 32.99 10.01 26.26
N LEU A 369 34.01 9.14 26.13
CA LEU A 369 34.25 8.09 27.12
C LEU A 369 34.51 8.64 28.52
N ALA A 370 35.33 9.70 28.62
CA ALA A 370 35.64 10.34 29.89
C ALA A 370 34.39 10.98 30.52
N GLU A 371 33.56 11.66 29.72
CA GLU A 371 32.26 12.21 30.14
C GLU A 371 31.34 11.11 30.70
N ARG A 372 31.33 9.91 30.10
CA ARG A 372 30.51 8.80 30.61
C ARG A 372 30.95 8.35 32.01
N LEU A 373 32.21 8.50 32.39
CA LEU A 373 32.65 8.14 33.76
C LEU A 373 31.95 8.98 34.85
N GLY A 374 31.31 10.10 34.48
CA GLY A 374 30.43 10.89 35.36
C GLY A 374 29.36 10.07 36.08
N LEU A 375 28.94 8.94 35.50
CA LEU A 375 27.96 8.02 36.10
C LEU A 375 28.40 7.49 37.49
N PHE A 376 29.71 7.30 37.68
CA PHE A 376 30.28 6.84 38.95
C PHE A 376 30.34 7.94 40.02
N PHE A 377 30.04 9.18 39.67
CA PHE A 377 30.07 10.31 40.58
C PHE A 377 28.67 10.87 40.88
N LEU A 378 27.61 10.29 40.31
CA LEU A 378 26.21 10.73 40.51
C LEU A 378 25.75 10.70 41.98
N ALA A 379 26.41 9.92 42.83
CA ALA A 379 26.10 9.83 44.25
C ALA A 379 26.55 11.06 45.07
N SER A 380 27.47 11.88 44.53
CA SER A 380 28.03 13.04 45.22
C SER A 380 28.00 14.26 44.30
N GLU A 381 27.22 15.26 44.68
CA GLU A 381 27.08 16.52 43.93
C GLU A 381 28.44 17.21 43.72
N THR A 382 29.29 17.21 44.74
CA THR A 382 30.63 17.83 44.70
C THR A 382 31.58 17.10 43.77
N LEU A 383 31.64 15.77 43.82
CA LEU A 383 32.48 14.98 42.92
C LEU A 383 31.97 15.06 41.48
N TYR A 384 30.66 15.05 41.28
CA TYR A 384 30.06 15.20 39.96
C TYR A 384 30.35 16.59 39.36
N ARG A 385 30.22 17.67 40.15
CA ARG A 385 30.58 19.04 39.76
C ARG A 385 32.04 19.13 39.32
N LEU A 386 32.96 18.58 40.12
CA LEU A 386 34.39 18.61 39.83
C LEU A 386 34.73 17.79 38.58
N HIS A 387 34.12 16.61 38.43
CA HIS A 387 34.25 15.80 37.22
C HIS A 387 33.83 16.59 35.98
N ASN A 388 32.64 17.20 36.02
CA ASN A 388 32.14 18.01 34.90
C ASN A 388 33.08 19.19 34.59
N LEU A 389 33.62 19.88 35.60
CA LEU A 389 34.60 20.95 35.39
C LEU A 389 35.87 20.44 34.72
N VAL A 390 36.43 19.31 35.19
CA VAL A 390 37.64 18.70 34.61
C VAL A 390 37.41 18.32 33.15
N ILE A 391 36.27 17.68 32.84
CA ILE A 391 35.91 17.33 31.46
C ILE A 391 35.74 18.57 30.59
N THR A 392 35.13 19.63 31.12
CA THR A 392 34.94 20.91 30.42
C THR A 392 36.28 21.55 30.07
N VAL A 393 37.20 21.63 31.03
CA VAL A 393 38.55 22.20 30.83
C VAL A 393 39.35 21.34 29.86
N LEU A 394 39.30 20.01 30.00
CA LEU A 394 39.98 19.08 29.11
C LEU A 394 39.43 19.21 27.67
N ALA A 395 38.12 19.28 27.50
CA ALA A 395 37.48 19.46 26.20
C ALA A 395 37.85 20.80 25.57
N LEU A 396 37.84 21.89 26.34
CA LEU A 396 38.22 23.23 25.89
C LEU A 396 39.68 23.28 25.46
N ALA A 397 40.59 22.78 26.30
CA ALA A 397 42.02 22.74 26.01
C ALA A 397 42.31 21.90 24.75
N THR A 398 41.66 20.74 24.63
CA THR A 398 41.79 19.86 23.47
C THR A 398 41.27 20.54 22.20
N ALA A 399 40.11 21.21 22.26
CA ALA A 399 39.53 21.92 21.12
C ALA A 399 40.42 23.09 20.65
N ILE A 400 40.97 23.87 21.58
CA ILE A 400 41.91 24.95 21.29
C ILE A 400 43.21 24.39 20.68
N TRP A 401 43.77 23.34 21.28
CA TRP A 401 45.01 22.70 20.81
C TRP A 401 44.86 22.12 19.40
N LEU A 402 43.81 21.34 19.14
CA LEU A 402 43.52 20.75 17.83
C LEU A 402 43.37 21.82 16.75
N ARG A 403 42.71 22.92 17.10
CA ARG A 403 42.54 24.04 16.18
C ARG A 403 43.86 24.78 15.92
N ALA A 404 44.66 25.03 16.95
CA ALA A 404 45.98 25.64 16.80
C ALA A 404 46.89 24.77 15.93
N ARG A 405 46.84 23.44 16.12
CA ARG A 405 47.52 22.44 15.28
C ARG A 405 47.04 22.50 13.83
N ALA A 406 45.73 22.54 13.59
CA ALA A 406 45.17 22.63 12.25
C ALA A 406 45.61 23.92 11.51
N LYS A 407 45.72 25.06 12.23
CA LYS A 407 46.24 26.31 11.68
C LYS A 407 47.73 26.21 11.30
N ARG A 408 48.54 25.55 12.13
CA ARG A 408 49.99 25.36 11.89
C ARG A 408 50.28 24.41 10.72
N ARG A 409 49.43 23.42 10.48
CA ARG A 409 49.66 22.38 9.46
C ARG A 409 49.51 22.84 8.01
N GLY A 410 48.90 24.01 7.76
CA GLY A 410 48.75 24.60 6.41
C GLY A 410 48.15 23.63 5.37
N THR A 411 46.84 23.72 5.10
CA THR A 411 46.21 22.79 4.13
C THR A 411 46.72 23.04 2.70
N ALA A 412 47.43 22.07 2.12
CA ALA A 412 47.91 22.12 0.74
C ALA A 412 46.80 21.95 -0.33
N GLN A 413 45.58 21.55 0.07
CA GLN A 413 44.41 21.37 -0.80
C GLN A 413 43.26 22.30 -0.39
N ALA A 414 42.42 22.68 -1.37
CA ALA A 414 41.25 23.52 -1.14
C ALA A 414 40.28 22.86 -0.13
N PRO A 415 39.85 23.58 0.92
CA PRO A 415 39.05 22.98 1.98
C PRO A 415 37.65 22.59 1.47
N GLY A 416 37.36 21.30 1.50
CA GLY A 416 36.03 20.75 1.22
C GLY A 416 34.95 21.25 2.21
N ARG A 417 33.67 21.02 1.88
CA ARG A 417 32.53 21.45 2.71
C ARG A 417 32.60 20.92 4.15
N LEU A 418 32.99 19.66 4.33
CA LEU A 418 33.14 19.02 5.64
C LEU A 418 34.21 19.72 6.49
N HIS A 419 35.37 20.04 5.92
CA HIS A 419 36.44 20.76 6.63
C HIS A 419 35.98 22.16 7.10
N LYS A 420 35.25 22.91 6.26
CA LYS A 420 34.69 24.22 6.65
C LYS A 420 33.68 24.09 7.79
N ALA A 421 32.78 23.10 7.71
CA ALA A 421 31.79 22.83 8.74
C ALA A 421 32.44 22.45 10.09
N VAL A 422 33.45 21.57 10.07
CA VAL A 422 34.20 21.16 11.27
C VAL A 422 34.94 22.34 11.89
N ARG A 423 35.53 23.23 11.07
CA ARG A 423 36.20 24.43 11.58
C ARG A 423 35.23 25.41 12.23
N ALA A 424 34.04 25.61 11.64
CA ALA A 424 32.98 26.43 12.25
C ALA A 424 32.46 25.79 13.54
N GLY A 425 32.20 24.49 13.52
CA GLY A 425 31.77 23.72 14.70
C GLY A 425 32.79 23.75 15.84
N ALA A 426 34.08 23.66 15.53
CA ALA A 426 35.15 23.76 16.52
C ALA A 426 35.20 25.14 17.20
N TRP A 427 34.93 26.21 16.46
CA TRP A 427 34.80 27.56 17.03
C TRP A 427 33.62 27.66 17.99
N ALA A 428 32.45 27.16 17.57
CA ALA A 428 31.27 27.11 18.41
C ALA A 428 31.51 26.27 19.67
N ALA A 429 32.15 25.10 19.52
CA ALA A 429 32.51 24.24 20.65
C ALA A 429 33.42 24.95 21.66
N VAL A 430 34.46 25.66 21.21
CA VAL A 430 35.34 26.43 22.10
C VAL A 430 34.57 27.52 22.85
N ALA A 431 33.70 28.26 22.16
CA ALA A 431 32.90 29.31 22.81
C ALA A 431 31.93 28.71 23.85
N LEU A 432 31.21 27.65 23.49
CA LEU A 432 30.26 26.98 24.38
C LEU A 432 30.94 26.34 25.58
N LEU A 433 32.08 25.68 25.39
CA LEU A 433 32.85 25.08 26.49
C LEU A 433 33.49 26.13 27.41
N ALA A 434 33.89 27.29 26.88
CA ALA A 434 34.34 28.41 27.70
C ALA A 434 33.21 28.96 28.57
N ILE A 435 32.01 29.14 27.99
CA ILE A 435 30.81 29.53 28.73
C ILE A 435 30.48 28.47 29.79
N ALA A 436 30.53 27.19 29.45
CA ALA A 436 30.29 26.09 30.38
C ALA A 436 31.27 26.09 31.56
N GLY A 437 32.56 26.37 31.30
CA GLY A 437 33.57 26.47 32.35
C GLY A 437 33.29 27.63 33.31
N VAL A 438 32.96 28.81 32.77
CA VAL A 438 32.58 29.99 33.56
C VAL A 438 31.31 29.73 34.36
N ALA A 439 30.29 29.13 33.74
CA ALA A 439 29.04 28.75 34.40
C ALA A 439 29.30 27.83 35.60
N ASN A 440 30.15 26.80 35.45
CA ASN A 440 30.51 25.90 36.53
C ASN A 440 31.21 26.62 37.70
N LEU A 441 32.11 27.56 37.39
CA LEU A 441 32.84 28.35 38.39
C LEU A 441 31.91 29.29 39.18
N VAL A 442 31.02 30.00 38.49
CA VAL A 442 30.08 30.97 39.08
C VAL A 442 28.94 30.29 39.85
N GLY A 443 28.71 29.00 39.61
CA GLY A 443 27.69 28.21 40.33
C GLY A 443 26.43 27.91 39.52
N ASN A 444 26.49 28.01 38.19
CA ASN A 444 25.46 27.48 37.30
C ASN A 444 25.88 26.09 36.78
N LEU A 445 25.55 25.06 37.55
CA LEU A 445 25.89 23.66 37.33
C LEU A 445 25.08 23.06 36.19
N SER A 446 23.78 23.32 36.12
CA SER A 446 22.89 22.82 35.06
C SER A 446 23.30 23.32 33.68
N LEU A 447 23.65 24.60 33.53
CA LEU A 447 24.12 25.15 32.26
C LEU A 447 25.47 24.55 31.86
N ALA A 448 26.39 24.42 32.81
CA ALA A 448 27.70 23.83 32.58
C ALA A 448 27.59 22.36 32.13
N GLU A 449 26.82 21.54 32.85
CA GLU A 449 26.56 20.15 32.50
C GLU A 449 25.91 20.05 31.12
N MET A 450 24.86 20.84 30.86
CA MET A 450 24.17 20.84 29.57
C MET A 450 25.11 21.17 28.43
N LEU A 451 25.86 22.27 28.50
CA LEU A 451 26.74 22.73 27.42
C LEU A 451 27.88 21.74 27.16
N THR A 452 28.54 21.27 28.21
CA THR A 452 29.65 20.32 28.09
C THR A 452 29.16 18.99 27.54
N SER A 453 28.08 18.43 28.09
CA SER A 453 27.51 17.17 27.61
C SER A 453 26.99 17.31 26.18
N ALA A 454 26.30 18.40 25.84
CA ALA A 454 25.73 18.60 24.51
C ALA A 454 26.80 18.71 23.43
N VAL A 455 27.89 19.46 23.67
CA VAL A 455 28.99 19.60 22.70
C VAL A 455 29.66 18.24 22.46
N ILE A 456 29.99 17.50 23.52
CA ILE A 456 30.71 16.22 23.42
C ILE A 456 29.82 15.14 22.80
N SER A 457 28.59 14.97 23.31
CA SER A 457 27.67 13.94 22.84
C SER A 457 27.16 14.19 21.41
N SER A 458 26.87 15.44 21.04
CA SER A 458 26.50 15.80 19.65
C SER A 458 27.64 15.52 18.68
N GLY A 459 28.88 15.85 19.06
CA GLY A 459 30.08 15.56 18.26
C GLY A 459 30.27 14.07 18.03
N TYR A 460 30.19 13.26 19.10
CA TYR A 460 30.33 11.81 19.00
C TYR A 460 29.18 11.17 18.20
N PHE A 461 27.94 11.58 18.44
CA PHE A 461 26.78 11.08 17.71
C PHE A 461 26.85 11.43 16.22
N GLY A 462 27.32 12.63 15.86
CA GLY A 462 27.58 13.01 14.47
C GLY A 462 28.65 12.14 13.81
N LEU A 463 29.73 11.81 14.53
CA LEU A 463 30.76 10.88 14.06
C LEU A 463 30.21 9.46 13.84
N MET A 464 29.41 8.98 14.79
CA MET A 464 28.75 7.68 14.73
C MET A 464 27.79 7.58 13.53
N LEU A 465 26.94 8.59 13.33
CA LEU A 465 26.04 8.67 12.18
C LEU A 465 26.79 8.73 10.86
N TYR A 466 27.88 9.49 10.78
CA TYR A 466 28.69 9.57 9.56
C TYR A 466 29.30 8.21 9.19
N ALA A 467 29.82 7.47 10.17
CA ALA A 467 30.29 6.10 9.96
C ALA A 467 29.15 5.15 9.58
N GLY A 468 27.99 5.24 10.24
CA GLY A 468 26.80 4.45 9.91
C GLY A 468 26.28 4.67 8.49
N VAL A 469 26.12 5.94 8.08
CA VAL A 469 25.73 6.32 6.71
C VAL A 469 26.74 5.77 5.69
N THR A 470 28.04 5.87 5.98
CA THR A 470 29.07 5.30 5.11
C THR A 470 28.86 3.80 4.89
N ILE A 471 28.56 3.05 5.95
CA ILE A 471 28.28 1.61 5.84
C ILE A 471 27.03 1.37 5.03
N ILE A 472 25.91 2.03 5.35
CA ILE A 472 24.62 1.84 4.64
C ILE A 472 24.77 2.16 3.15
N VAL A 473 25.42 3.27 2.80
CA VAL A 473 25.67 3.67 1.41
C VAL A 473 26.56 2.66 0.69
N THR A 474 27.60 2.16 1.37
CA THR A 474 28.48 1.12 0.83
C THR A 474 27.71 -0.17 0.54
N LEU A 475 26.88 -0.62 1.49
CA LEU A 475 26.06 -1.82 1.34
C LEU A 475 25.06 -1.66 0.19
N LEU A 476 24.40 -0.50 0.10
CA LEU A 476 23.47 -0.19 -0.98
C LEU A 476 24.17 -0.29 -2.35
N GLN A 477 25.33 0.37 -2.50
CA GLN A 477 26.12 0.32 -3.74
C GLN A 477 26.52 -1.12 -4.10
N LEU A 478 26.92 -1.93 -3.11
CA LEU A 478 27.29 -3.33 -3.36
C LEU A 478 26.12 -4.20 -3.77
N VAL A 479 24.98 -4.07 -3.10
CA VAL A 479 23.78 -4.87 -3.41
C VAL A 479 23.32 -4.59 -4.84
N LEU A 480 23.34 -3.32 -5.28
CA LEU A 480 22.96 -2.98 -6.64
C LEU A 480 23.98 -3.41 -7.71
N ALA A 481 25.27 -3.47 -7.37
CA ALA A 481 26.31 -3.93 -8.30
C ALA A 481 26.29 -5.46 -8.53
N ARG A 482 25.43 -6.23 -7.84
CA ARG A 482 25.42 -7.69 -7.94
C ARG A 482 24.75 -8.20 -9.23
N PRO A 483 25.29 -9.29 -9.84
CA PRO A 483 24.77 -9.86 -11.08
C PRO A 483 23.30 -10.29 -11.00
N GLY A 484 22.82 -10.72 -9.83
CA GLY A 484 21.42 -11.12 -9.63
C GLY A 484 20.44 -9.95 -9.63
N VAL A 485 20.88 -8.77 -9.17
CA VAL A 485 20.08 -7.53 -9.13
C VAL A 485 20.22 -6.77 -10.45
N SER A 486 21.38 -6.83 -11.11
CA SER A 486 21.59 -6.25 -12.44
C SER A 486 20.86 -6.98 -13.58
N ARG A 487 20.17 -8.11 -13.30
CA ARG A 487 19.22 -8.76 -14.22
C ARG A 487 17.95 -7.93 -14.43
N PHE A 488 17.63 -7.04 -13.49
CA PHE A 488 16.54 -6.09 -13.63
C PHE A 488 17.02 -4.91 -14.46
N ARG A 489 16.29 -4.56 -15.51
CA ARG A 489 16.69 -3.51 -16.45
C ARG A 489 16.67 -2.14 -15.76
N LEU A 490 15.74 -1.97 -14.82
CA LEU A 490 15.68 -0.84 -13.89
C LEU A 490 16.98 -0.63 -13.11
N ALA A 491 17.61 -1.72 -12.64
CA ALA A 491 18.86 -1.67 -11.88
C ALA A 491 20.10 -1.38 -12.76
N ARG A 492 19.99 -1.44 -14.09
CA ARG A 492 21.10 -1.18 -15.01
C ARG A 492 21.01 0.21 -15.65
N GLU A 493 19.81 0.62 -16.04
CA GLU A 493 19.58 1.91 -16.73
C GLU A 493 19.25 3.06 -15.75
N HIS A 494 18.53 2.78 -14.65
CA HIS A 494 18.04 3.80 -13.71
C HIS A 494 18.64 3.71 -12.30
N ALA A 495 19.50 2.71 -12.02
CA ALA A 495 20.15 2.60 -10.71
C ALA A 495 20.99 3.82 -10.31
N PRO A 496 21.78 4.47 -11.19
CA PRO A 496 22.60 5.60 -10.75
C PRO A 496 21.79 6.76 -10.12
N PRO A 497 20.70 7.28 -10.74
CA PRO A 497 19.90 8.34 -10.11
C PRO A 497 19.10 7.85 -8.90
N LEU A 498 18.59 6.61 -8.90
CA LEU A 498 17.85 6.05 -7.75
C LEU A 498 18.76 5.84 -6.53
N VAL A 499 19.97 5.32 -6.74
CA VAL A 499 20.98 5.20 -5.68
C VAL A 499 21.37 6.57 -5.15
N GLN A 500 21.58 7.55 -6.02
CA GLN A 500 21.87 8.92 -5.57
C GLN A 500 20.72 9.51 -4.75
N LEU A 501 19.46 9.25 -5.14
CA LEU A 501 18.30 9.66 -4.36
C LEU A 501 18.31 8.98 -2.98
N LEU A 502 18.49 7.66 -2.91
CA LEU A 502 18.57 6.93 -1.64
C LEU A 502 19.73 7.41 -0.75
N ILE A 503 20.90 7.66 -1.32
CA ILE A 503 22.04 8.22 -0.59
C ILE A 503 21.70 9.60 -0.03
N ARG A 504 21.07 10.49 -0.83
CA ARG A 504 20.63 11.82 -0.37
C ARG A 504 19.61 11.70 0.76
N LEU A 505 18.67 10.77 0.66
CA LEU A 505 17.62 10.56 1.65
C LEU A 505 18.19 10.00 2.96
N VAL A 506 19.05 8.97 2.90
CA VAL A 506 19.76 8.43 4.08
C VAL A 506 20.63 9.49 4.74
N THR A 507 21.34 10.29 3.95
CA THR A 507 22.17 11.40 4.47
C THR A 507 21.30 12.49 5.09
N ALA A 508 20.19 12.87 4.45
CA ALA A 508 19.25 13.85 4.99
C ALA A 508 18.62 13.36 6.30
N ALA A 509 18.19 12.10 6.35
CA ALA A 509 17.67 11.46 7.56
C ALA A 509 18.71 11.47 8.70
N ALA A 510 19.98 11.17 8.40
CA ALA A 510 21.06 11.26 9.38
C ALA A 510 21.31 12.70 9.86
N VAL A 511 21.28 13.70 8.97
CA VAL A 511 21.42 15.12 9.34
C VAL A 511 20.25 15.58 10.21
N VAL A 512 19.02 15.21 9.85
CA VAL A 512 17.82 15.50 10.64
C VAL A 512 17.91 14.82 12.00
N GLY A 513 18.26 13.53 12.04
CA GLY A 513 18.47 12.79 13.28
C GLY A 513 19.56 13.40 14.17
N TRP A 514 20.68 13.81 13.59
CA TRP A 514 21.74 14.53 14.30
C TRP A 514 21.27 15.87 14.84
N THR A 515 20.48 16.62 14.06
CA THR A 515 19.94 17.92 14.45
C THR A 515 18.96 17.76 15.62
N ILE A 516 18.02 16.81 15.54
CA ILE A 516 17.07 16.51 16.62
C ILE A 516 17.81 16.07 17.89
N TYR A 517 18.78 15.17 17.75
CA TYR A 517 19.61 14.73 18.88
C TYR A 517 20.35 15.90 19.51
N THR A 518 20.96 16.76 18.69
CA THR A 518 21.69 17.94 19.15
C THR A 518 20.75 18.92 19.84
N MET A 519 19.59 19.22 19.27
CA MET A 519 18.59 20.09 19.88
C MET A 519 18.04 19.53 21.21
N ASP A 520 17.89 18.20 21.31
CA ASP A 520 17.47 17.54 22.55
C ASP A 520 18.56 17.68 23.64
N ARG A 521 19.83 17.47 23.26
CA ARG A 521 20.98 17.64 24.16
C ARG A 521 21.20 19.09 24.60
N PHE A 522 20.96 20.06 23.72
CA PHE A 522 20.94 21.48 24.06
C PHE A 522 19.62 21.92 24.72
N ARG A 523 18.67 21.01 24.97
CA ARG A 523 17.38 21.24 25.64
C ARG A 523 16.47 22.26 24.94
N ILE A 524 16.78 22.63 23.70
CA ILE A 524 15.98 23.54 22.87
C ILE A 524 14.90 22.82 22.05
N LEU A 525 14.95 21.49 21.96
CA LEU A 525 13.98 20.70 21.17
C LEU A 525 12.54 20.92 21.64
N ARG A 526 12.28 20.94 22.95
CA ARG A 526 10.93 21.17 23.50
C ARG A 526 10.41 22.56 23.18
N ALA A 527 11.23 23.59 23.39
CA ALA A 527 10.86 24.96 23.06
C ALA A 527 10.61 25.13 21.56
N THR A 528 11.49 24.58 20.72
CA THR A 528 11.34 24.65 19.26
C THR A 528 10.11 23.89 18.79
N TYR A 529 9.84 22.72 19.35
CA TYR A 529 8.63 21.96 19.07
C TYR A 529 7.38 22.74 19.47
N ALA A 530 7.34 23.35 20.66
CA ALA A 530 6.21 24.15 21.11
C ALA A 530 5.96 25.39 20.24
N ILE A 531 7.02 26.06 19.79
CA ILE A 531 6.92 27.18 18.84
C ILE A 531 6.41 26.67 17.50
N ALA A 532 6.99 25.59 16.97
CA ALA A 532 6.61 25.01 15.69
C ALA A 532 5.15 24.56 15.69
N THR A 533 4.69 23.85 16.74
CA THR A 533 3.29 23.43 16.84
C THR A 533 2.37 24.62 16.94
N LYS A 534 2.70 25.66 17.71
CA LYS A 534 1.91 26.90 17.80
C LYS A 534 1.78 27.61 16.45
N VAL A 535 2.85 27.64 15.66
CA VAL A 535 2.85 28.22 14.31
C VAL A 535 2.05 27.34 13.32
N LEU A 536 2.26 26.02 13.36
CA LEU A 536 1.58 25.07 12.48
C LEU A 536 0.08 24.94 12.80
N SER A 537 -0.31 25.06 14.08
CA SER A 537 -1.70 25.03 14.51
C SER A 537 -2.43 26.37 14.29
N TYR A 538 -1.74 27.40 13.79
CA TYR A 538 -2.39 28.66 13.47
C TYR A 538 -3.40 28.45 12.34
N THR A 539 -4.67 28.73 12.63
CA THR A 539 -5.79 28.54 11.72
C THR A 539 -6.09 29.83 10.95
N LEU A 540 -6.20 29.71 9.63
CA LEU A 540 -6.75 30.74 8.75
C LEU A 540 -8.20 30.34 8.46
N ALA A 541 -9.15 31.18 8.88
CA ALA A 541 -10.56 30.98 8.54
C ALA A 541 -10.84 31.68 7.19
N LEU A 542 -11.19 30.89 6.17
CA LEU A 542 -11.74 31.37 4.91
C LEU A 542 -13.19 30.85 4.78
N GLY A 543 -14.17 31.67 5.17
CA GLY A 543 -15.58 31.23 5.25
C GLY A 543 -15.77 30.09 6.26
N ASP A 544 -16.40 28.99 5.84
CA ASP A 544 -16.65 27.81 6.68
C ASP A 544 -15.47 26.83 6.76
N ILE A 545 -14.37 27.10 6.05
CA ILE A 545 -13.18 26.25 6.03
C ILE A 545 -12.12 26.83 6.96
N THR A 546 -11.79 26.08 8.02
CA THR A 546 -10.67 26.38 8.91
C THR A 546 -9.47 25.56 8.48
N LEU A 547 -8.51 26.18 7.79
CA LEU A 547 -7.29 25.52 7.36
C LEU A 547 -6.11 25.98 8.22
N SER A 548 -5.45 25.05 8.88
CA SER A 548 -4.22 25.36 9.62
C SER A 548 -3.01 25.43 8.68
N LEU A 549 -1.98 26.18 9.05
CA LEU A 549 -0.73 26.21 8.29
C LEU A 549 -0.07 24.82 8.23
N GLY A 550 -0.27 24.00 9.26
CA GLY A 550 0.12 22.60 9.32
C GLY A 550 -0.61 21.73 8.30
N ASN A 551 -1.92 21.94 8.10
CA ASN A 551 -2.68 21.21 7.10
C ASN A 551 -2.18 21.50 5.68
N ILE A 552 -1.81 22.76 5.39
CA ILE A 552 -1.23 23.15 4.10
C ILE A 552 0.13 22.47 3.89
N LEU A 553 0.96 22.41 4.93
CA LEU A 553 2.26 21.74 4.86
C LEU A 553 2.10 20.23 4.64
N VAL A 554 1.18 19.60 5.38
CA VAL A 554 0.84 18.18 5.23
C VAL A 554 0.32 17.90 3.82
N PHE A 555 -0.54 18.76 3.28
CA PHE A 555 -1.02 18.67 1.90
C PHE A 555 0.15 18.72 0.89
N ALA A 556 1.01 19.73 0.98
CA ALA A 556 2.13 19.91 0.07
C ALA A 556 3.12 18.73 0.10
N ILE A 557 3.44 18.23 1.30
CA ILE A 557 4.30 17.05 1.48
C ILE A 557 3.61 15.80 0.92
N SER A 558 2.32 15.61 1.20
CA SER A 558 1.57 14.45 0.70
C SER A 558 1.48 14.43 -0.83
N VAL A 559 1.26 15.59 -1.46
CA VAL A 559 1.29 15.74 -2.93
C VAL A 559 2.68 15.42 -3.48
N LEU A 560 3.75 15.89 -2.84
CA LEU A 560 5.11 15.59 -3.25
C LEU A 560 5.40 14.08 -3.18
N ILE A 561 4.99 13.42 -2.09
CA ILE A 561 5.12 11.96 -1.94
C ILE A 561 4.31 11.23 -3.00
N ALA A 562 3.05 11.62 -3.23
CA ALA A 562 2.20 11.05 -4.27
C ALA A 562 2.82 11.17 -5.66
N PHE A 563 3.41 12.33 -5.98
CA PHE A 563 4.10 12.56 -7.24
C PHE A 563 5.32 11.63 -7.41
N TRP A 564 6.16 11.50 -6.37
CA TRP A 564 7.30 10.58 -6.40
C TRP A 564 6.87 9.12 -6.50
N ALA A 565 5.82 8.72 -5.78
CA ALA A 565 5.26 7.38 -5.84
C ALA A 565 4.70 7.06 -7.24
N ALA A 566 3.91 7.97 -7.82
CA ALA A 566 3.38 7.82 -9.18
C ALA A 566 4.53 7.69 -10.19
N ARG A 567 5.58 8.51 -10.07
CA ARG A 567 6.75 8.45 -10.94
C ARG A 567 7.52 7.13 -10.78
N ALA A 568 7.72 6.66 -9.56
CA ALA A 568 8.40 5.39 -9.28
C ALA A 568 7.61 4.20 -9.85
N ILE A 569 6.29 4.16 -9.63
CA ILE A 569 5.41 3.11 -10.19
C ILE A 569 5.46 3.14 -11.71
N ARG A 570 5.40 4.31 -12.33
CA ARG A 570 5.49 4.44 -13.80
C ARG A 570 6.79 3.87 -14.34
N LEU A 571 7.93 4.18 -13.71
CA LEU A 571 9.24 3.67 -14.10
C LEU A 571 9.30 2.14 -13.98
N VAL A 572 8.87 1.58 -12.86
CA VAL A 572 8.85 0.12 -12.64
C VAL A 572 7.92 -0.57 -13.65
N LEU A 573 6.72 -0.01 -13.87
CA LEU A 573 5.73 -0.60 -14.75
C LEU A 573 6.18 -0.56 -16.22
N HIS A 574 6.72 0.57 -16.67
CA HIS A 574 7.19 0.73 -18.05
C HIS A 574 8.46 -0.10 -18.33
N ASP A 575 9.48 0.01 -17.48
CA ASP A 575 10.81 -0.54 -17.79
C ASP A 575 10.97 -2.01 -17.40
N GLU A 576 10.20 -2.49 -16.41
CA GLU A 576 10.40 -3.81 -15.82
C GLU A 576 9.26 -4.79 -16.16
N LEU A 577 8.00 -4.38 -15.96
CA LEU A 577 6.85 -5.28 -16.14
C LEU A 577 6.38 -5.31 -17.59
N LEU A 578 6.02 -4.16 -18.16
CA LEU A 578 5.39 -4.09 -19.48
C LEU A 578 6.39 -4.33 -20.61
N ALA A 579 7.66 -3.95 -20.45
CA ALA A 579 8.71 -4.22 -21.44
C ALA A 579 9.01 -5.72 -21.64
N ARG A 580 8.69 -6.57 -20.65
CA ARG A 580 8.88 -8.02 -20.73
C ARG A 580 7.65 -8.75 -21.31
N MET A 581 6.53 -8.06 -21.48
CA MET A 581 5.30 -8.63 -22.03
C MET A 581 5.23 -8.40 -23.55
N PRO A 582 4.77 -9.38 -24.34
CA PRO A 582 4.55 -9.21 -25.78
C PRO A 582 3.30 -8.35 -26.03
N LEU A 583 3.40 -7.05 -25.76
CA LEU A 583 2.31 -6.08 -25.93
C LEU A 583 2.36 -5.43 -27.31
N PRO A 584 1.20 -5.13 -27.92
CA PRO A 584 1.14 -4.32 -29.14
C PRO A 584 1.77 -2.95 -28.94
N ARG A 585 2.34 -2.39 -30.02
CA ARG A 585 3.00 -1.06 -30.00
C ARG A 585 2.06 -0.01 -29.40
N GLY A 586 2.56 0.74 -28.41
CA GLY A 586 1.82 1.83 -27.75
C GLY A 586 1.01 1.42 -26.51
N VAL A 587 0.56 0.17 -26.38
CA VAL A 587 -0.26 -0.30 -25.24
C VAL A 587 0.49 -0.17 -23.92
N GLY A 588 1.76 -0.57 -23.88
CA GLY A 588 2.58 -0.47 -22.67
C GLY A 588 2.72 0.97 -22.16
N ASN A 589 2.96 1.94 -23.05
CA ASN A 589 3.07 3.35 -22.66
C ASN A 589 1.72 3.93 -22.19
N SER A 590 0.61 3.52 -22.82
CA SER A 590 -0.73 3.93 -22.40
C SER A 590 -1.07 3.39 -21.01
N ILE A 591 -0.78 2.11 -20.72
CA ILE A 591 -0.97 1.52 -19.39
C ILE A 591 -0.12 2.26 -18.36
N ALA A 592 1.17 2.46 -18.62
CA ALA A 592 2.06 3.16 -17.70
C ALA A 592 1.60 4.61 -17.41
N SER A 593 1.11 5.31 -18.43
CA SER A 593 0.61 6.68 -18.29
C SER A 593 -0.73 6.73 -17.54
N LEU A 594 -1.63 5.80 -17.82
CA LEU A 594 -2.91 5.68 -17.12
C LEU A 594 -2.68 5.36 -15.64
N THR A 595 -1.83 4.39 -15.33
CA THR A 595 -1.46 4.06 -13.94
C THR A 595 -0.82 5.27 -13.25
N TYR A 596 0.06 6.02 -13.92
CA TYR A 596 0.64 7.24 -13.37
C TYR A 596 -0.42 8.26 -12.95
N TYR A 597 -1.37 8.58 -13.84
CA TYR A 597 -2.44 9.53 -13.52
C TYR A 597 -3.40 9.00 -12.45
N SER A 598 -3.72 7.71 -12.46
CA SER A 598 -4.56 7.10 -11.42
C SER A 598 -3.92 7.17 -10.04
N VAL A 599 -2.62 6.84 -9.93
CA VAL A 599 -1.88 6.94 -8.66
C VAL A 599 -1.77 8.40 -8.22
N LEU A 600 -1.51 9.32 -9.14
CA LEU A 600 -1.41 10.75 -8.83
C LEU A 600 -2.76 11.30 -8.34
N LEU A 601 -3.87 10.94 -8.99
CA LEU A 601 -5.22 11.35 -8.60
C LEU A 601 -5.61 10.79 -7.23
N LEU A 602 -5.34 9.50 -6.99
CA LEU A 602 -5.58 8.88 -5.69
C LEU A 602 -4.72 9.52 -4.60
N GLY A 603 -3.45 9.76 -4.88
CA GLY A 603 -2.53 10.43 -3.97
C GLY A 603 -2.96 11.88 -3.66
N LEU A 604 -3.52 12.60 -4.64
CA LEU A 604 -4.12 13.92 -4.41
C LEU A 604 -5.35 13.84 -3.52
N ALA A 605 -6.23 12.86 -3.73
CA ALA A 605 -7.40 12.65 -2.86
C ALA A 605 -7.00 12.34 -1.41
N VAL A 606 -5.98 11.49 -1.23
CA VAL A 606 -5.39 11.21 0.09
C VAL A 606 -4.76 12.47 0.69
N ALA A 607 -4.04 13.26 -0.10
CA ALA A 607 -3.45 14.52 0.36
C ALA A 607 -4.50 15.53 0.83
N LEU A 608 -5.62 15.67 0.11
CA LEU A 608 -6.74 16.53 0.49
C LEU A 608 -7.40 16.06 1.80
N SER A 609 -7.59 14.75 1.95
CA SER A 609 -8.10 14.16 3.20
C SER A 609 -7.15 14.43 4.38
N ALA A 610 -5.84 14.24 4.17
CA ALA A 610 -4.82 14.55 5.17
C ALA A 610 -4.75 16.05 5.54
N ALA A 611 -5.16 16.93 4.63
CA ALA A 611 -5.29 18.38 4.86
C ALA A 611 -6.55 18.76 5.67
N GLY A 612 -7.39 17.79 6.03
CA GLY A 612 -8.62 18.02 6.79
C GLY A 612 -9.87 18.25 5.95
N VAL A 613 -9.82 18.01 4.63
CA VAL A 613 -11.03 18.03 3.80
C VAL A 613 -11.90 16.83 4.15
N LYS A 614 -13.19 17.05 4.40
CA LYS A 614 -14.13 15.97 4.75
C LYS A 614 -14.19 14.94 3.62
N THR A 615 -13.98 13.66 3.95
CA THR A 615 -14.04 12.55 2.99
C THR A 615 -15.36 12.51 2.21
N SER A 616 -16.47 12.93 2.82
CA SER A 616 -17.77 13.02 2.15
C SER A 616 -17.79 14.02 0.99
N GLN A 617 -17.13 15.17 1.11
CA GLN A 617 -17.04 16.16 0.04
C GLN A 617 -16.16 15.66 -1.11
N LEU A 618 -15.06 14.98 -0.78
CA LEU A 618 -14.20 14.33 -1.78
C LEU A 618 -14.95 13.21 -2.51
N ALA A 619 -15.75 12.42 -1.80
CA ALA A 619 -16.57 11.37 -2.39
C ALA A 619 -17.60 11.92 -3.38
N ILE A 620 -18.20 13.08 -3.11
CA ILE A 620 -19.12 13.74 -4.05
C ILE A 620 -18.39 14.17 -5.32
N VAL A 621 -17.23 14.83 -5.20
CA VAL A 621 -16.44 15.28 -6.36
C VAL A 621 -15.92 14.10 -7.18
N LEU A 622 -15.34 13.09 -6.53
CA LEU A 622 -14.87 11.87 -7.18
C LEU A 622 -16.02 11.08 -7.80
N GLY A 623 -17.19 11.06 -7.14
CA GLY A 623 -18.40 10.44 -7.66
C GLY A 623 -18.90 11.14 -8.92
N ALA A 624 -18.99 12.47 -8.92
CA ALA A 624 -19.37 13.26 -10.10
C ALA A 624 -18.38 13.08 -11.26
N LEU A 625 -17.07 13.11 -10.96
CA LEU A 625 -16.02 12.85 -11.96
C LEU A 625 -16.12 11.42 -12.50
N GLY A 626 -16.37 10.44 -11.63
CA GLY A 626 -16.53 9.04 -12.00
C GLY A 626 -17.74 8.80 -12.90
N VAL A 627 -18.87 9.44 -12.61
CA VAL A 627 -20.06 9.43 -13.46
C VAL A 627 -19.75 10.06 -14.82
N GLY A 628 -19.08 11.22 -14.84
CA GLY A 628 -18.68 11.89 -16.09
C GLY A 628 -17.75 11.03 -16.96
N ILE A 629 -16.73 10.40 -16.35
CA ILE A 629 -15.83 9.46 -17.04
C ILE A 629 -16.61 8.23 -17.52
N GLY A 630 -17.54 7.70 -16.72
CA GLY A 630 -18.38 6.56 -17.07
C GLY A 630 -19.22 6.81 -18.31
N PHE A 631 -19.89 7.97 -18.38
CA PHE A 631 -20.61 8.38 -19.58
C PHE A 631 -19.68 8.55 -20.79
N GLY A 632 -18.50 9.13 -20.61
CA GLY A 632 -17.52 9.28 -21.69
C GLY A 632 -16.97 7.94 -22.22
N LEU A 633 -16.87 6.92 -21.35
CA LEU A 633 -16.33 5.60 -21.69
C LEU A 633 -17.43 4.59 -22.10
N GLN A 634 -18.71 4.96 -22.04
CA GLN A 634 -19.84 4.06 -22.26
C GLN A 634 -19.71 3.25 -23.56
N ASN A 635 -19.34 3.90 -24.66
CA ASN A 635 -19.18 3.24 -25.97
C ASN A 635 -18.01 2.25 -26.00
N VAL A 636 -16.92 2.55 -25.27
CA VAL A 636 -15.76 1.64 -25.19
C VAL A 636 -16.13 0.41 -24.37
N VAL A 637 -16.81 0.59 -23.25
CA VAL A 637 -17.29 -0.51 -22.39
C VAL A 637 -18.29 -1.37 -23.15
N ASN A 638 -19.25 -0.77 -23.87
CA ASN A 638 -20.22 -1.49 -24.68
C ASN A 638 -19.50 -2.40 -25.70
N ASN A 639 -18.62 -1.85 -26.52
CA ASN A 639 -17.85 -2.63 -27.51
C ASN A 639 -16.98 -3.72 -26.88
N PHE A 640 -16.40 -3.46 -25.70
CA PHE A 640 -15.61 -4.44 -24.97
C PHE A 640 -16.48 -5.62 -24.49
N VAL A 641 -17.61 -5.33 -23.86
CA VAL A 641 -18.55 -6.35 -23.37
C VAL A 641 -19.13 -7.14 -24.55
N SER A 642 -19.52 -6.46 -25.63
CA SER A 642 -19.96 -7.14 -26.85
C SER A 642 -18.88 -8.05 -27.43
N GLY A 643 -17.61 -7.63 -27.40
CA GLY A 643 -16.49 -8.48 -27.80
C GLY A 643 -16.37 -9.76 -26.97
N LEU A 644 -16.47 -9.64 -25.64
CA LEU A 644 -16.46 -10.81 -24.75
C LEU A 644 -17.62 -11.76 -25.02
N ILE A 645 -18.83 -11.22 -25.25
CA ILE A 645 -20.01 -12.01 -25.60
C ILE A 645 -19.79 -12.76 -26.92
N LEU A 646 -19.32 -12.08 -27.98
CA LEU A 646 -19.02 -12.70 -29.27
C LEU A 646 -17.96 -13.81 -29.15
N MET A 647 -16.93 -13.62 -28.33
CA MET A 647 -15.89 -14.64 -28.09
C MET A 647 -16.41 -15.85 -27.30
N PHE A 648 -17.35 -15.64 -26.37
CA PHE A 648 -17.88 -16.69 -25.50
C PHE A 648 -19.02 -17.48 -26.15
N GLU A 649 -20.03 -16.78 -26.68
CA GLU A 649 -21.20 -17.38 -27.33
C GLU A 649 -20.90 -17.88 -28.75
N ARG A 650 -19.87 -17.30 -29.39
CA ARG A 650 -19.40 -17.67 -30.74
C ARG A 650 -20.49 -17.70 -31.82
N PRO A 651 -21.36 -16.67 -31.95
CA PRO A 651 -22.33 -16.59 -33.05
C PRO A 651 -21.66 -16.43 -34.42
N ILE A 652 -20.41 -15.97 -34.43
CA ILE A 652 -19.51 -15.90 -35.60
C ILE A 652 -18.12 -16.36 -35.18
N GLN A 653 -17.38 -16.98 -36.08
CA GLN A 653 -16.00 -17.43 -35.86
C GLN A 653 -15.05 -16.89 -36.94
N PRO A 654 -13.76 -16.72 -36.64
CA PRO A 654 -12.75 -16.43 -37.67
C PRO A 654 -12.82 -17.48 -38.79
N GLY A 655 -12.99 -17.02 -40.03
CA GLY A 655 -13.21 -17.85 -41.21
C GLY A 655 -14.65 -17.88 -41.72
N ASP A 656 -15.63 -17.49 -40.92
CA ASP A 656 -17.04 -17.43 -41.33
C ASP A 656 -17.29 -16.34 -42.36
N VAL A 657 -18.23 -16.59 -43.27
CA VAL A 657 -18.74 -15.58 -44.20
C VAL A 657 -19.98 -14.96 -43.60
N VAL A 658 -19.92 -13.65 -43.37
CA VAL A 658 -20.96 -12.89 -42.67
C VAL A 658 -21.41 -11.69 -43.50
N GLU A 659 -22.64 -11.27 -43.28
CA GLU A 659 -23.24 -10.09 -43.87
C GLU A 659 -23.90 -9.24 -42.79
N ILE A 660 -23.47 -7.98 -42.70
CA ILE A 660 -23.96 -6.99 -41.74
C ILE A 660 -24.17 -5.63 -42.43
N GLY A 661 -25.41 -5.16 -42.45
CA GLY A 661 -25.80 -3.99 -43.26
C GLY A 661 -25.41 -4.22 -44.73
N ASP A 662 -24.63 -3.28 -45.29
CA ASP A 662 -24.12 -3.36 -46.67
C ASP A 662 -22.74 -4.05 -46.77
N THR A 663 -22.18 -4.53 -45.65
CA THR A 663 -20.85 -5.15 -45.63
C THR A 663 -20.98 -6.68 -45.64
N SER A 664 -20.49 -7.31 -46.71
CA SER A 664 -20.39 -8.77 -46.82
C SER A 664 -18.93 -9.21 -46.99
N GLY A 665 -18.51 -10.21 -46.22
CA GLY A 665 -17.13 -10.68 -46.26
C GLY A 665 -16.81 -11.77 -45.25
N GLN A 666 -15.53 -12.15 -45.20
CA GLN A 666 -15.03 -13.19 -44.31
C GLN A 666 -14.44 -12.60 -43.03
N VAL A 667 -14.82 -13.14 -41.87
CA VAL A 667 -14.28 -12.73 -40.57
C VAL A 667 -12.80 -13.13 -40.48
N ARG A 668 -11.91 -12.16 -40.24
CA ARG A 668 -10.47 -12.38 -40.07
C ARG A 668 -10.10 -12.68 -38.62
N ASP A 669 -10.48 -11.78 -37.73
CA ASP A 669 -10.23 -11.87 -36.30
C ASP A 669 -11.26 -11.07 -35.51
N ILE A 670 -11.62 -11.59 -34.34
CA ILE A 670 -12.50 -10.94 -33.37
C ILE A 670 -11.61 -10.34 -32.28
N GLY A 671 -11.44 -9.02 -32.31
CA GLY A 671 -10.70 -8.29 -31.28
C GLY A 671 -11.60 -7.89 -30.11
N MET A 672 -11.01 -7.33 -29.05
CA MET A 672 -11.77 -6.95 -27.85
C MET A 672 -12.84 -5.87 -28.11
N ARG A 673 -12.60 -4.92 -29.03
CA ARG A 673 -13.52 -3.80 -29.30
C ARG A 673 -14.17 -3.80 -30.69
N ALA A 674 -13.56 -4.51 -31.63
CA ALA A 674 -13.97 -4.52 -33.02
C ALA A 674 -13.51 -5.82 -33.67
N THR A 675 -14.27 -6.26 -34.67
CA THR A 675 -13.99 -7.42 -35.51
C THR A 675 -13.54 -6.95 -36.87
N ARG A 676 -12.53 -7.60 -37.43
CA ARG A 676 -12.03 -7.31 -38.78
C ARG A 676 -12.67 -8.27 -39.77
N ILE A 677 -13.31 -7.72 -40.80
CA ILE A 677 -13.99 -8.47 -41.87
C ILE A 677 -13.30 -8.13 -43.19
N LYS A 678 -12.85 -9.13 -43.94
CA LYS A 678 -12.29 -8.95 -45.27
C LYS A 678 -13.41 -9.06 -46.30
N THR A 679 -13.70 -7.97 -47.01
CA THR A 679 -14.74 -7.97 -48.04
C THR A 679 -14.33 -8.79 -49.26
N PHE A 680 -15.30 -9.20 -50.08
CA PHE A 680 -15.03 -9.89 -51.36
C PHE A 680 -14.28 -9.00 -52.37
N GLU A 681 -14.31 -7.69 -52.18
CA GLU A 681 -13.53 -6.70 -52.94
C GLU A 681 -12.07 -6.59 -52.45
N GLY A 682 -11.73 -7.22 -51.32
CA GLY A 682 -10.37 -7.32 -50.80
C GLY A 682 -10.00 -6.33 -49.69
N ALA A 683 -10.92 -5.45 -49.26
CA ALA A 683 -10.69 -4.48 -48.19
C ALA A 683 -10.89 -5.09 -46.80
N ASP A 684 -10.10 -4.66 -45.81
CA ASP A 684 -10.32 -4.99 -44.39
C ASP A 684 -11.20 -3.92 -43.73
N VAL A 685 -12.42 -4.28 -43.39
CA VAL A 685 -13.39 -3.42 -42.70
C VAL A 685 -13.35 -3.73 -41.20
N VAL A 686 -13.26 -2.69 -40.37
CA VAL A 686 -13.24 -2.81 -38.91
C VAL A 686 -14.62 -2.44 -38.38
N VAL A 687 -15.38 -3.45 -37.95
CA VAL A 687 -16.74 -3.28 -37.43
C VAL A 687 -16.70 -3.28 -35.90
N PRO A 688 -17.26 -2.25 -35.22
CA PRO A 688 -17.38 -2.26 -33.75
C PRO A 688 -18.18 -3.47 -33.27
N ASN A 689 -17.73 -4.11 -32.19
CA ASN A 689 -18.39 -5.31 -31.68
C ASN A 689 -19.81 -5.02 -31.18
N GLY A 690 -20.07 -3.80 -30.67
CA GLY A 690 -21.40 -3.37 -30.27
C GLY A 690 -22.39 -3.44 -31.43
N THR A 691 -21.97 -3.01 -32.62
CA THR A 691 -22.78 -3.05 -33.85
C THR A 691 -23.09 -4.49 -34.27
N LEU A 692 -22.12 -5.40 -34.17
CA LEU A 692 -22.31 -6.83 -34.50
C LEU A 692 -23.32 -7.52 -33.57
N LEU A 693 -23.48 -7.02 -32.35
CA LEU A 693 -24.41 -7.56 -31.37
C LEU A 693 -25.78 -6.86 -31.42
N SER A 694 -25.83 -5.57 -31.77
CA SER A 694 -27.06 -4.79 -31.83
C SER A 694 -27.84 -4.95 -33.13
N ASP A 695 -27.13 -5.15 -34.25
CA ASP A 695 -27.72 -5.13 -35.58
C ASP A 695 -27.97 -6.54 -36.11
N LYS A 696 -28.83 -6.66 -37.13
CA LYS A 696 -29.09 -7.94 -37.80
C LYS A 696 -27.84 -8.41 -38.54
N LEU A 697 -27.26 -9.52 -38.08
CA LEU A 697 -26.15 -10.21 -38.73
C LEU A 697 -26.62 -11.54 -39.35
N THR A 698 -26.22 -11.79 -40.59
CA THR A 698 -26.45 -13.07 -41.27
C THR A 698 -25.12 -13.83 -41.35
N ASN A 699 -25.02 -14.99 -40.71
CA ASN A 699 -23.88 -15.89 -40.84
C ASN A 699 -24.23 -16.99 -41.86
N TRP A 700 -23.52 -16.98 -42.99
CA TRP A 700 -23.79 -17.89 -44.10
C TRP A 700 -23.15 -19.28 -43.93
N THR A 701 -22.22 -19.45 -42.98
CA THR A 701 -21.42 -20.68 -42.83
C THR A 701 -21.45 -21.27 -41.41
N MET A 702 -22.41 -20.86 -40.58
CA MET A 702 -22.45 -21.19 -39.15
C MET A 702 -22.57 -22.69 -38.84
N LEU A 703 -23.47 -23.40 -39.53
CA LEU A 703 -23.76 -24.82 -39.27
C LEU A 703 -23.27 -25.74 -40.38
N ASP A 704 -23.52 -25.34 -41.64
CA ASP A 704 -23.01 -26.02 -42.82
C ASP A 704 -22.60 -25.01 -43.89
N ARG A 705 -21.99 -25.49 -44.97
CA ARG A 705 -21.60 -24.68 -46.14
C ARG A 705 -22.58 -24.85 -47.29
N ASN A 706 -23.80 -25.31 -47.02
CA ASN A 706 -24.80 -25.52 -48.06
C ASN A 706 -25.47 -24.19 -48.41
N ARG A 707 -25.34 -23.77 -49.67
CA ARG A 707 -25.97 -22.54 -50.16
C ARG A 707 -27.06 -22.87 -51.17
N ARG A 708 -28.24 -22.25 -51.02
CA ARG A 708 -29.29 -22.32 -52.03
C ARG A 708 -29.01 -21.32 -53.15
N ILE A 709 -28.95 -21.83 -54.37
CA ILE A 709 -28.93 -21.06 -55.61
C ILE A 709 -30.38 -21.00 -56.12
N GLU A 710 -30.88 -19.79 -56.34
CA GLU A 710 -32.20 -19.53 -56.91
C GLU A 710 -32.03 -18.81 -58.24
N ILE A 711 -32.60 -19.38 -59.30
CA ILE A 711 -32.61 -18.84 -60.65
C ILE A 711 -34.06 -18.66 -61.07
N ASN A 712 -34.43 -17.45 -61.48
CA ASN A 712 -35.73 -17.19 -62.06
C ASN A 712 -35.60 -17.13 -63.59
N VAL A 713 -36.48 -17.85 -64.29
CA VAL A 713 -36.49 -17.98 -65.75
C VAL A 713 -37.90 -17.71 -66.25
N GLY A 714 -38.06 -16.79 -67.21
CA GLY A 714 -39.33 -16.58 -67.91
C GLY A 714 -39.34 -17.31 -69.25
N LEU A 715 -40.37 -18.10 -69.53
CA LEU A 715 -40.54 -18.86 -70.78
C LEU A 715 -41.78 -18.40 -71.57
N ALA A 716 -41.83 -18.63 -72.88
CA ALA A 716 -42.92 -18.12 -73.71
C ALA A 716 -44.27 -18.76 -73.37
N TYR A 717 -45.34 -17.97 -73.46
CA TYR A 717 -46.70 -18.47 -73.39
C TYR A 717 -46.95 -19.53 -74.48
N GLY A 718 -47.52 -20.67 -74.09
CA GLY A 718 -47.68 -21.85 -74.96
C GLY A 718 -46.68 -22.98 -74.69
N THR A 719 -45.63 -22.72 -73.89
CA THR A 719 -44.75 -23.78 -73.36
C THR A 719 -45.52 -24.66 -72.37
N ASP A 720 -45.42 -25.99 -72.49
CA ASP A 720 -45.96 -26.92 -71.50
C ASP A 720 -45.18 -26.80 -70.18
N PRO A 721 -45.82 -26.34 -69.07
CA PRO A 721 -45.14 -26.18 -67.80
C PRO A 721 -44.54 -27.48 -67.23
N ALA A 722 -45.17 -28.62 -67.49
CA ALA A 722 -44.66 -29.91 -67.01
C ALA A 722 -43.34 -30.28 -67.70
N GLN A 723 -43.28 -30.05 -69.02
CA GLN A 723 -42.07 -30.25 -69.82
C GLN A 723 -40.95 -29.29 -69.41
N ALA A 724 -41.27 -28.02 -69.18
CA ALA A 724 -40.30 -27.01 -68.73
C ALA A 724 -39.74 -27.32 -67.34
N ILE A 725 -40.58 -27.76 -66.39
CA ILE A 725 -40.14 -28.15 -65.04
C ILE A 725 -39.14 -29.32 -65.11
N GLU A 726 -39.46 -30.38 -65.85
CA GLU A 726 -38.58 -31.56 -65.93
C GLU A 726 -37.25 -31.22 -66.63
N LEU A 727 -37.30 -30.42 -67.69
CA LEU A 727 -36.10 -29.95 -68.40
C LEU A 727 -35.21 -29.11 -67.48
N LEU A 728 -35.76 -28.09 -66.81
CA LEU A 728 -34.99 -27.23 -65.92
C LEU A 728 -34.44 -27.98 -64.70
N ALA A 729 -35.22 -28.90 -64.12
CA ALA A 729 -34.79 -29.72 -63.00
C ALA A 729 -33.74 -30.77 -63.40
N SER A 730 -33.82 -31.37 -64.60
CA SER A 730 -32.80 -32.30 -65.11
C SER A 730 -31.47 -31.60 -65.41
N VAL A 731 -31.51 -30.40 -65.98
CA VAL A 731 -30.31 -29.58 -66.21
C VAL A 731 -29.64 -29.19 -64.90
N ALA A 732 -30.43 -28.76 -63.91
CA ALA A 732 -29.90 -28.44 -62.58
C ALA A 732 -29.28 -29.67 -61.90
N ARG A 733 -29.91 -30.86 -62.00
CA ARG A 733 -29.35 -32.13 -61.51
C ARG A 733 -28.04 -32.53 -62.19
N GLY A 734 -27.90 -32.24 -63.49
CA GLY A 734 -26.70 -32.56 -64.28
C GLY A 734 -25.56 -31.53 -64.17
N THR A 735 -25.74 -30.44 -63.43
CA THR A 735 -24.72 -29.39 -63.28
C THR A 735 -23.75 -29.77 -62.17
N LEU A 736 -22.44 -29.74 -62.47
CA LEU A 736 -21.39 -30.11 -61.52
C LEU A 736 -21.37 -29.12 -60.34
N GLY A 737 -21.31 -29.64 -59.10
CA GLY A 737 -21.33 -28.83 -57.88
C GLY A 737 -22.72 -28.57 -57.31
N VAL A 738 -23.79 -29.00 -57.98
CA VAL A 738 -25.15 -29.01 -57.42
C VAL A 738 -25.36 -30.26 -56.56
N SER A 739 -25.96 -30.09 -55.38
CA SER A 739 -26.25 -31.17 -54.44
C SER A 739 -27.35 -32.10 -54.96
N THR A 740 -27.18 -33.39 -54.71
CA THR A 740 -28.21 -34.41 -54.97
C THR A 740 -29.24 -34.49 -53.85
N GLN A 741 -28.90 -34.03 -52.64
CA GLN A 741 -29.78 -33.96 -51.48
C GLN A 741 -29.54 -32.64 -50.71
N PRO A 742 -30.51 -31.71 -50.63
CA PRO A 742 -31.83 -31.75 -51.29
C PRO A 742 -31.71 -31.71 -52.82
N ALA A 743 -32.54 -32.50 -53.51
CA ALA A 743 -32.55 -32.51 -54.97
C ALA A 743 -33.00 -31.15 -55.53
N PRO A 744 -32.45 -30.70 -56.68
CA PRO A 744 -32.90 -29.49 -57.33
C PRO A 744 -34.37 -29.59 -57.73
N ILE A 745 -35.11 -28.50 -57.52
CA ILE A 745 -36.52 -28.40 -57.89
C ILE A 745 -36.71 -27.23 -58.84
N ALA A 746 -37.54 -27.43 -59.86
CA ALA A 746 -38.07 -26.35 -60.68
C ALA A 746 -39.56 -26.18 -60.33
N LEU A 747 -39.98 -24.94 -60.11
CA LEU A 747 -41.35 -24.58 -59.74
C LEU A 747 -41.91 -23.63 -60.77
N PHE A 748 -43.13 -23.89 -61.21
CA PHE A 748 -43.91 -22.90 -61.95
C PHE A 748 -44.50 -21.90 -60.95
N MET A 749 -44.03 -20.65 -61.01
CA MET A 749 -44.35 -19.60 -60.04
C MET A 749 -45.64 -18.85 -60.40
N GLY A 750 -45.98 -18.80 -61.70
CA GLY A 750 -47.21 -18.18 -62.16
C GLY A 750 -47.09 -17.58 -63.57
N PHE A 751 -48.06 -16.75 -63.90
CA PHE A 751 -48.21 -16.09 -65.19
C PHE A 751 -47.72 -14.64 -65.08
N GLY A 752 -46.57 -14.33 -65.68
CA GLY A 752 -46.00 -12.98 -65.75
C GLY A 752 -46.58 -12.16 -66.91
N PRO A 753 -46.25 -10.87 -67.05
CA PRO A 753 -46.86 -9.98 -68.06
C PRO A 753 -46.56 -10.37 -69.51
N SER A 754 -45.48 -11.12 -69.77
CA SER A 754 -45.09 -11.56 -71.12
C SER A 754 -44.48 -12.96 -71.16
N ALA A 755 -44.41 -13.65 -70.01
CA ALA A 755 -43.77 -14.94 -69.86
C ALA A 755 -44.47 -15.80 -68.79
N LEU A 756 -44.32 -17.10 -68.88
CA LEU A 756 -44.56 -18.06 -67.81
C LEU A 756 -43.34 -18.03 -66.87
N ASP A 757 -43.53 -17.71 -65.59
CA ASP A 757 -42.44 -17.54 -64.63
C ASP A 757 -42.10 -18.86 -63.94
N PHE A 758 -40.83 -19.25 -64.00
CA PHE A 758 -40.29 -20.44 -63.33
C PHE A 758 -39.18 -20.05 -62.35
N SER A 759 -39.09 -20.78 -61.24
CA SER A 759 -37.99 -20.66 -60.28
C SER A 759 -37.31 -22.01 -60.09
N VAL A 760 -36.02 -22.06 -60.41
CA VAL A 760 -35.18 -23.23 -60.18
C VAL A 760 -34.39 -23.00 -58.90
N ARG A 761 -34.55 -23.92 -57.95
CA ARG A 761 -33.88 -23.91 -56.66
C ARG A 761 -32.99 -25.14 -56.56
N ALA A 762 -31.71 -24.89 -56.42
CA ALA A 762 -30.68 -25.91 -56.27
C ALA A 762 -29.84 -25.60 -55.03
N TRP A 763 -29.35 -26.61 -54.34
CA TRP A 763 -28.38 -26.42 -53.26
C TRP A 763 -26.99 -26.75 -53.77
N THR A 764 -25.96 -26.08 -53.25
CA THR A 764 -24.56 -26.45 -53.49
C THR A 764 -23.83 -26.56 -52.14
N PRO A 765 -23.04 -27.63 -51.90
CA PRO A 765 -22.17 -27.71 -50.74
C PRO A 765 -20.89 -26.87 -50.90
N ASP A 766 -20.60 -26.40 -52.12
CA ASP A 766 -19.44 -25.57 -52.41
C ASP A 766 -19.82 -24.09 -52.31
N PHE A 767 -19.82 -23.61 -51.06
CA PHE A 767 -20.16 -22.21 -50.74
C PHE A 767 -19.29 -21.22 -51.49
N ASP A 768 -18.00 -21.51 -51.74
CA ASP A 768 -17.06 -20.54 -52.30
C ASP A 768 -17.22 -20.42 -53.82
N GLN A 769 -17.60 -21.51 -54.50
CA GLN A 769 -17.80 -21.54 -55.96
C GLN A 769 -19.24 -21.31 -56.41
N TRP A 770 -20.16 -21.02 -55.49
CA TRP A 770 -21.60 -20.91 -55.79
C TRP A 770 -21.94 -19.96 -56.95
N MET A 771 -21.22 -18.84 -57.12
CA MET A 771 -21.42 -17.90 -58.23
C MET A 771 -21.05 -18.54 -59.58
N SER A 772 -19.95 -19.29 -59.61
CA SER A 772 -19.50 -20.02 -60.80
C SER A 772 -20.51 -21.12 -61.16
N ILE A 773 -20.96 -21.89 -60.17
CA ILE A 773 -21.98 -22.95 -60.35
C ILE A 773 -23.30 -22.35 -60.82
N ARG A 774 -23.73 -21.20 -60.25
CA ARG A 774 -24.91 -20.47 -60.72
C ARG A 774 -24.78 -20.05 -62.18
N SER A 775 -23.60 -19.56 -62.59
CA SER A 775 -23.34 -19.15 -63.97
C SER A 775 -23.34 -20.34 -64.94
N ASP A 776 -22.75 -21.47 -64.55
CA ASP A 776 -22.76 -22.71 -65.34
C ASP A 776 -24.19 -23.24 -65.50
N MET A 777 -24.96 -23.26 -64.40
CA MET A 777 -26.36 -23.67 -64.40
C MET A 777 -27.22 -22.80 -65.33
N LEU A 778 -27.07 -21.47 -65.26
CA LEU A 778 -27.74 -20.53 -66.18
C LEU A 778 -27.40 -20.81 -67.65
N SER A 779 -26.12 -21.01 -67.94
CA SER A 779 -25.63 -21.22 -69.32
C SER A 779 -26.14 -22.53 -69.91
N ARG A 780 -26.16 -23.60 -69.09
CA ARG A 780 -26.71 -24.91 -69.49
C ARG A 780 -28.22 -24.89 -69.64
N MET A 781 -28.94 -24.17 -68.77
CA MET A 781 -30.38 -23.99 -68.90
C MET A 781 -30.72 -23.29 -70.21
N TYR A 782 -30.01 -22.22 -70.55
CA TYR A 782 -30.18 -21.53 -71.83
C TYR A 782 -29.96 -22.46 -73.03
N ALA A 783 -28.87 -23.25 -73.01
CA ALA A 783 -28.58 -24.21 -74.08
C ALA A 783 -29.66 -25.30 -74.21
N ALA A 784 -30.15 -25.84 -73.08
CA ALA A 784 -31.17 -26.88 -73.06
C ALA A 784 -32.54 -26.38 -73.54
N LEU A 785 -32.94 -25.17 -73.13
CA LEU A 785 -34.18 -24.52 -73.60
C LEU A 785 -34.13 -24.33 -75.13
N LYS A 786 -33.00 -23.85 -75.65
CA LYS A 786 -32.80 -23.66 -77.09
C LYS A 786 -32.86 -24.98 -77.87
N GLN A 787 -32.27 -26.06 -77.34
CA GLN A 787 -32.32 -27.38 -77.98
C GLN A 787 -33.73 -28.00 -77.96
N ALA A 788 -34.52 -27.71 -76.93
CA ALA A 788 -35.90 -28.18 -76.80
C ALA A 788 -36.91 -27.34 -77.61
N GLY A 789 -36.46 -26.28 -78.30
CA GLY A 789 -37.33 -25.36 -79.05
C GLY A 789 -38.23 -24.50 -78.14
N ILE A 790 -37.86 -24.33 -76.87
CA ILE A 790 -38.60 -23.51 -75.90
C ILE A 790 -38.06 -22.09 -75.97
N ASP A 791 -38.92 -21.16 -76.35
CA ASP A 791 -38.54 -19.77 -76.56
C ASP A 791 -38.51 -18.96 -75.26
N ILE A 792 -37.58 -18.01 -75.18
CA ILE A 792 -37.48 -17.03 -74.08
C ILE A 792 -38.03 -15.72 -74.64
N PRO A 793 -39.24 -15.30 -74.24
CA PRO A 793 -39.96 -14.27 -74.94
C PRO A 793 -39.31 -12.91 -74.68
N PHE A 794 -39.21 -12.12 -75.74
CA PHE A 794 -39.12 -10.68 -75.59
C PHE A 794 -40.43 -10.14 -74.97
N PRO A 795 -40.41 -8.95 -74.34
CA PRO A 795 -41.63 -8.31 -73.86
C PRO A 795 -42.72 -8.26 -74.94
N GLN A 796 -43.88 -8.86 -74.66
CA GLN A 796 -44.99 -9.00 -75.61
C GLN A 796 -45.97 -7.84 -75.42
N THR A 797 -46.49 -7.28 -76.50
CA THR A 797 -47.49 -6.21 -76.47
C THR A 797 -48.62 -6.50 -77.45
N GLU A 798 -49.84 -6.63 -76.95
CA GLU A 798 -51.04 -6.71 -77.81
C GLU A 798 -51.47 -5.29 -78.22
N LEU A 799 -51.33 -4.95 -79.50
CA LEU A 799 -51.78 -3.68 -80.08
C LEU A 799 -53.17 -3.84 -80.69
N ARG A 800 -54.21 -3.32 -80.02
CA ARG A 800 -55.57 -3.21 -80.58
C ARG A 800 -55.76 -1.86 -81.26
N LEU A 801 -55.69 -1.85 -82.59
CA LEU A 801 -55.95 -0.66 -83.40
C LEU A 801 -57.47 -0.39 -83.44
N ARG A 802 -57.93 0.71 -82.81
CA ARG A 802 -59.36 1.08 -82.74
C ARG A 802 -59.92 1.71 -84.02
N SER A 803 -59.07 2.38 -84.79
CA SER A 803 -59.40 2.98 -86.08
C SER A 803 -58.15 3.01 -86.95
N VAL A 804 -58.30 2.63 -88.22
CA VAL A 804 -57.23 2.70 -89.22
C VAL A 804 -57.76 3.59 -90.36
N SER A 805 -56.92 4.48 -90.90
CA SER A 805 -57.34 5.31 -92.04
C SER A 805 -57.64 4.42 -93.26
N PRO A 806 -58.57 4.82 -94.15
CA PRO A 806 -58.90 4.02 -95.34
C PRO A 806 -57.68 3.71 -96.22
N GLU A 807 -56.74 4.65 -96.32
CA GLU A 807 -55.47 4.49 -97.05
C GLU A 807 -54.56 3.43 -96.41
N ALA A 808 -54.40 3.45 -95.08
CA ALA A 808 -53.62 2.45 -94.36
C ALA A 808 -54.30 1.07 -94.33
N GLY A 809 -55.63 1.03 -94.29
CA GLY A 809 -56.41 -0.21 -94.39
C GLY A 809 -56.26 -0.90 -95.75
N ALA A 810 -56.19 -0.13 -96.84
CA ALA A 810 -55.94 -0.65 -98.18
C ALA A 810 -54.53 -1.22 -98.36
N LEU A 811 -53.51 -0.54 -97.80
CA LEU A 811 -52.12 -1.03 -97.79
C LEU A 811 -51.95 -2.32 -96.98
N LEU A 812 -52.58 -2.41 -95.81
CA LEU A 812 -52.56 -3.64 -94.99
C LEU A 812 -53.33 -4.80 -95.65
N ALA A 813 -54.38 -4.51 -96.43
CA ALA A 813 -55.11 -5.52 -97.19
C ALA A 813 -54.30 -6.07 -98.38
N GLN A 814 -53.51 -5.23 -99.06
CA GLN A 814 -52.57 -5.68 -100.10
C GLN A 814 -51.45 -6.56 -99.54
N ALA A 815 -50.98 -6.29 -98.32
CA ALA A 815 -49.95 -7.11 -97.65
C ALA A 815 -50.44 -8.48 -97.16
N ARG A 816 -51.77 -8.68 -96.98
CA ARG A 816 -52.35 -9.96 -96.53
C ARG A 816 -52.42 -11.06 -97.60
N GLY A 817 -52.05 -10.77 -98.86
CA GLY A 817 -52.19 -11.69 -100.00
C GLY A 817 -51.05 -12.70 -100.22
N ALA A 818 -49.96 -12.63 -99.45
CA ALA A 818 -48.87 -13.61 -99.54
C ALA A 818 -48.86 -14.52 -98.30
N PRO A 819 -48.92 -15.86 -98.45
CA PRO A 819 -48.68 -16.75 -97.31
C PRO A 819 -47.22 -16.56 -96.85
N PRO A 820 -46.94 -16.52 -95.54
CA PRO A 820 -45.58 -16.54 -95.05
C PRO A 820 -44.91 -17.88 -95.39
N ASP A 821 -43.68 -17.81 -95.92
CA ASP A 821 -42.81 -18.96 -96.20
C ASP A 821 -42.52 -19.73 -94.89
N PRO A 822 -42.77 -21.04 -94.78
CA PRO A 822 -42.60 -21.79 -93.53
C PRO A 822 -41.14 -21.90 -93.01
N GLY A 823 -40.17 -21.32 -93.72
CA GLY A 823 -38.74 -21.54 -93.50
C GLY A 823 -37.97 -20.47 -92.71
N GLN A 824 -38.57 -19.38 -92.25
CA GLN A 824 -37.81 -18.31 -91.56
C GLN A 824 -38.07 -18.27 -90.05
N PRO A 825 -37.04 -18.48 -89.20
CA PRO A 825 -37.14 -18.22 -87.77
C PRO A 825 -37.22 -16.70 -87.52
N PRO A 826 -38.08 -16.24 -86.58
CA PRO A 826 -38.19 -14.81 -86.26
C PRO A 826 -36.90 -14.31 -85.58
N THR A 827 -36.41 -13.17 -86.07
CA THR A 827 -35.25 -12.41 -85.54
C THR A 827 -35.54 -11.75 -84.21
#